data_AF-A0AAN6D336-F1
#
_entry.id   AF-A0AAN6D336-F1
#
_cell.length_a   1.000
_cell.length_b   1.000
_cell.length_c   1.000
_cell.angle_alpha   90.00
_cell.angle_beta   90.00
_cell.angle_gamma   90.00
#
_symmetry.space_group_name_H-M   'P 1'
#
loop_
_entity.id
_entity.type
_entity.pdbx_description
1 polymer ?
#
loop_
_entity_poly.entity_id
_entity_poly.type
_entity_poly.pdbx_seq_one_letter_code
_entity_poly.pdbx_strand_id
1 'polypeptide(L)'
;MSLLAFQSLSADEKIVQIDLIKLAVLGNDREKAKLQDSFGVLGEILLTESNKTLLQNTAIIVQSFSYLRTNVEFLLRFNIFEVLVKSTIRYPAVLAEINFRTLIDLLSTNSLSEKYQDEREYAQFVGVLAGILRDPAASPALLFNTYLLIPFLRHTELLWQLYRPLMRRLAQVVSPVFQQTLRLNCPSGDVSVLKRFPECVELPRTLPEHAFEALSNDLSPPLYALAHLLAVIDRADLNLRLPLYFVLTTFLGSYDLNVKLSSVNVLVQYTKKHIRNPKERTTSHARLIEALVHLISRTKDSHGPEYTLSSNYKIPRTMSPLYLLSQIAEEDPSNSDALVEVNFVDTIASIVTANYSSDRTFLDEDTLYKISDSLLILSCIAGLREDYRELVIRYDVAPVIVDSITRHAKIYRELDSRKPTPADVGVLKLSNRITLSSCYLLRSLSRSASLLRTYLVELKLVRKLVDLLHIPDDIIENCPDELRLDEIRLKSVVLGIVSNSIVEFSAVKHELASDELALLLRRFIYESRYDSLRMNSLWVIKNSLFGGNRESKENFQTTVSLDKIFELCGDPNERIQEHSFDILRNLAVGHFNYANKIMADFSASELARRTGQSSFLDFLCAHLEKTSNPDVIVAIIYVVVHLAASNENNRALIMCNQRLLKKLVGFLEYSERVPDDEDHWKIRLSVVWAVLNLSWREETTGSDLDNDDDDSGEDMDVDAGDGSDFRRFLSPKNRALRLIELGFYDAIRTLNNHCTISDFKERARMAIFNLVLYENKNKS
;
A
#
# COMPACT_ATOMS: atom_id res chain seq x y z
N MET A 1 -36.22 35.53 -19.07
CA MET A 1 -37.12 35.35 -17.92
C MET A 1 -36.29 35.59 -16.68
N SER A 2 -36.57 36.63 -15.91
CA SER A 2 -35.79 36.99 -14.72
C SER A 2 -36.58 36.63 -13.46
N LEU A 3 -35.91 36.02 -12.47
CA LEU A 3 -36.46 35.74 -11.14
C LEU A 3 -36.22 36.88 -10.14
N LEU A 4 -35.68 38.03 -10.58
CA LEU A 4 -35.30 39.13 -9.67
C LEU A 4 -36.50 39.74 -8.91
N ALA A 5 -37.72 39.64 -9.43
CA ALA A 5 -38.95 40.10 -8.76
C ALA A 5 -39.78 38.95 -8.16
N PHE A 6 -39.20 37.74 -8.00
CA PHE A 6 -39.95 36.55 -7.58
C PHE A 6 -40.56 36.70 -6.18
N GLN A 7 -39.86 37.36 -5.26
CA GLN A 7 -40.31 37.52 -3.87
C GLN A 7 -41.55 38.41 -3.73
N SER A 8 -41.82 39.31 -4.68
CA SER A 8 -42.98 40.21 -4.64
C SER A 8 -44.28 39.62 -5.21
N LEU A 9 -44.23 38.40 -5.74
CA LEU A 9 -45.39 37.73 -6.33
C LEU A 9 -46.25 37.03 -5.26
N SER A 10 -47.56 36.95 -5.51
CA SER A 10 -48.47 36.11 -4.74
C SER A 10 -48.13 34.61 -4.90
N ALA A 11 -48.65 33.76 -4.01
CA ALA A 11 -48.36 32.33 -4.03
C ALA A 11 -48.76 31.65 -5.37
N ASP A 12 -49.91 32.02 -5.95
CA ASP A 12 -50.37 31.45 -7.21
C ASP A 12 -49.54 31.95 -8.41
N GLU A 13 -49.17 33.23 -8.41
CA GLU A 13 -48.30 33.82 -9.44
C GLU A 13 -46.91 33.18 -9.43
N LYS A 14 -46.35 32.88 -8.25
CA LYS A 14 -45.08 32.16 -8.10
C LYS A 14 -45.13 30.78 -8.75
N ILE A 15 -46.20 30.02 -8.55
CA ILE A 15 -46.39 28.68 -9.13
C ILE A 15 -46.45 28.77 -10.65
N VAL A 16 -47.26 29.68 -11.19
CA VAL A 16 -47.42 29.88 -12.64
C VAL A 16 -46.09 30.30 -13.27
N GLN A 17 -45.37 31.25 -12.65
CA GLN A 17 -44.10 31.72 -13.18
C GLN A 17 -43.05 30.59 -13.24
N ILE A 18 -42.92 29.79 -12.19
CA ILE A 18 -41.97 28.69 -12.14
C ILE A 18 -42.36 27.57 -13.11
N ASP A 19 -43.64 27.28 -13.30
CA ASP A 19 -44.10 26.31 -14.28
C ASP A 19 -43.77 26.75 -15.73
N LEU A 20 -43.98 28.03 -16.05
CA LEU A 20 -43.59 28.61 -17.34
C LEU A 20 -42.08 28.54 -17.59
N ILE A 21 -41.27 28.87 -16.57
CA ILE A 21 -39.81 28.75 -16.67
C ILE A 21 -39.41 27.30 -16.91
N LYS A 22 -39.96 26.35 -16.14
CA LYS A 22 -39.71 24.91 -16.30
C LYS A 22 -39.97 24.47 -17.74
N LEU A 23 -41.14 24.78 -18.30
CA LEU A 23 -41.48 24.41 -19.68
C LEU A 23 -40.53 25.04 -20.71
N ALA A 24 -40.05 26.25 -20.46
CA ALA A 24 -39.16 26.94 -21.38
C ALA A 24 -37.71 26.45 -21.37
N VAL A 25 -37.18 26.01 -20.22
CA VAL A 25 -35.77 25.61 -20.07
C VAL A 25 -35.51 24.13 -20.36
N LEU A 26 -36.53 23.27 -20.26
CA LEU A 26 -36.38 21.83 -20.52
C LEU A 26 -35.95 21.60 -21.98
N GLY A 27 -34.73 21.08 -22.16
CA GLY A 27 -34.14 20.83 -23.48
C GLY A 27 -33.71 22.08 -24.26
N ASN A 28 -33.71 23.27 -23.64
CA ASN A 28 -33.40 24.52 -24.33
C ASN A 28 -32.29 25.33 -23.62
N ASP A 29 -31.05 25.15 -24.05
CA ASP A 29 -29.90 25.78 -23.41
C ASP A 29 -29.84 27.30 -23.60
N ARG A 30 -30.49 27.84 -24.64
CA ARG A 30 -30.60 29.30 -24.83
C ARG A 30 -31.49 29.94 -23.78
N GLU A 31 -32.58 29.28 -23.39
CA GLU A 31 -33.43 29.77 -22.29
C GLU A 31 -32.76 29.57 -20.92
N LYS A 32 -32.01 28.47 -20.73
CA LYS A 32 -31.20 28.27 -19.52
C LYS A 32 -30.17 29.39 -19.33
N ALA A 33 -29.51 29.84 -20.40
CA ALA A 33 -28.55 30.95 -20.35
C ALA A 33 -29.17 32.23 -19.80
N LYS A 34 -30.43 32.52 -20.14
CA LYS A 34 -31.15 33.71 -19.63
C LYS A 34 -31.48 33.64 -18.13
N LEU A 35 -31.41 32.46 -17.52
CA LEU A 35 -31.71 32.25 -16.10
C LEU A 35 -30.46 32.39 -15.22
N GLN A 36 -29.25 32.33 -15.80
CA GLN A 36 -27.98 32.27 -15.07
C GLN A 36 -27.81 33.41 -14.06
N ASP A 37 -28.18 34.64 -14.43
CA ASP A 37 -28.03 35.83 -13.57
C ASP A 37 -28.95 35.82 -12.34
N SER A 38 -30.03 35.04 -12.37
CA SER A 38 -31.00 34.93 -11.26
C SER A 38 -31.11 33.51 -10.70
N PHE A 39 -30.14 32.65 -11.01
CA PHE A 39 -30.17 31.23 -10.68
C PHE A 39 -30.18 30.97 -9.17
N GLY A 40 -29.53 31.84 -8.38
CA GLY A 40 -29.51 31.75 -6.91
C GLY A 40 -30.90 31.74 -6.27
N VAL A 41 -31.89 32.39 -6.89
CA VAL A 41 -33.29 32.41 -6.41
C VAL A 41 -33.90 31.01 -6.37
N LEU A 42 -33.52 30.12 -7.30
CA LEU A 42 -34.01 28.74 -7.28
C LEU A 42 -33.55 27.98 -6.02
N GLY A 43 -32.33 28.26 -5.55
CA GLY A 43 -31.81 27.68 -4.31
C GLY A 43 -32.56 28.19 -3.08
N GLU A 44 -32.86 29.49 -3.03
CA GLU A 44 -33.69 30.08 -1.97
C GLU A 44 -35.09 29.47 -1.93
N ILE A 45 -35.73 29.27 -3.09
CA ILE A 45 -37.06 28.64 -3.19
C ILE A 45 -37.03 27.25 -2.56
N LEU A 46 -36.04 26.42 -2.91
CA LEU A 46 -35.92 25.06 -2.39
C LEU A 46 -35.71 25.01 -0.86
N LEU A 47 -35.11 26.05 -0.27
CA LEU A 47 -34.84 26.11 1.17
C LEU A 47 -35.99 26.73 1.97
N THR A 48 -36.72 27.70 1.41
CA THR A 48 -37.62 28.57 2.18
C THR A 48 -39.11 28.31 1.93
N GLU A 49 -39.49 27.94 0.72
CA GLU A 49 -40.89 27.74 0.35
C GLU A 49 -41.45 26.40 0.88
N SER A 50 -42.78 26.28 0.91
CA SER A 50 -43.49 25.09 1.44
C SER A 50 -44.49 24.47 0.46
N ASN A 51 -44.81 25.17 -0.64
CA ASN A 51 -45.74 24.66 -1.65
C ASN A 51 -45.09 23.51 -2.45
N LYS A 52 -45.73 22.33 -2.44
CA LYS A 52 -45.16 21.11 -3.04
C LYS A 52 -44.92 21.25 -4.55
N THR A 53 -45.90 21.77 -5.29
CA THR A 53 -45.81 21.95 -6.75
C THR A 53 -44.70 22.92 -7.12
N LEU A 54 -44.60 24.04 -6.37
CA LEU A 54 -43.54 25.03 -6.55
C LEU A 54 -42.16 24.40 -6.34
N LEU A 55 -41.96 23.68 -5.23
CA LEU A 55 -40.70 23.02 -4.91
C LEU A 55 -40.32 21.96 -5.97
N GLN A 56 -41.27 21.14 -6.42
CA GLN A 56 -41.03 20.13 -7.47
C GLN A 56 -40.62 20.75 -8.79
N ASN A 57 -41.35 21.76 -9.27
CA ASN A 57 -41.03 22.43 -10.51
C ASN A 57 -39.65 23.11 -10.44
N THR A 58 -39.31 23.74 -9.31
CA THR A 58 -37.98 24.32 -9.08
C THR A 58 -36.89 23.26 -9.11
N ALA A 59 -37.09 22.11 -8.46
CA ALA A 59 -36.11 21.01 -8.48
C ALA A 59 -35.90 20.45 -9.89
N ILE A 60 -36.95 20.36 -10.71
CA ILE A 60 -36.86 19.94 -12.12
C ILE A 60 -36.06 20.96 -12.94
N ILE A 61 -36.28 22.26 -12.71
CA ILE A 61 -35.46 23.31 -13.34
C ILE A 61 -33.99 23.10 -12.99
N VAL A 62 -33.65 22.97 -11.71
CA VAL A 62 -32.26 22.76 -11.26
C VAL A 62 -31.66 21.49 -11.87
N GLN A 63 -32.40 20.38 -11.89
CA GLN A 63 -31.99 19.14 -12.54
C GLN A 63 -31.71 19.32 -14.03
N SER A 64 -32.48 20.14 -14.74
CA SER A 64 -32.27 20.36 -16.18
C SER A 64 -30.89 20.94 -16.52
N PHE A 65 -30.22 21.58 -15.56
CA PHE A 65 -28.87 22.08 -15.69
C PHE A 65 -27.81 21.00 -15.44
N SER A 66 -28.08 19.94 -14.67
CA SER A 66 -27.09 18.89 -14.33
C SER A 66 -26.83 17.88 -15.44
N TYR A 67 -27.68 17.83 -16.48
CA TYR A 67 -27.52 16.87 -17.58
C TYR A 67 -26.21 17.04 -18.38
N LEU A 68 -25.69 18.27 -18.49
CA LEU A 68 -24.44 18.54 -19.18
C LEU A 68 -23.30 18.64 -18.17
N ARG A 69 -22.23 17.85 -18.37
CA ARG A 69 -21.04 17.84 -17.49
C ARG A 69 -20.43 19.24 -17.34
N THR A 70 -20.47 20.06 -18.38
CA THR A 70 -19.97 21.46 -18.38
C THR A 70 -20.71 22.39 -17.42
N ASN A 71 -21.94 22.05 -17.03
CA ASN A 71 -22.75 22.90 -16.16
C ASN A 71 -22.59 22.55 -14.68
N VAL A 72 -21.85 21.49 -14.35
CA VAL A 72 -21.66 21.07 -12.96
C VAL A 72 -20.91 22.13 -12.15
N GLU A 73 -19.84 22.70 -12.71
CA GLU A 73 -19.10 23.79 -12.04
C GLU A 73 -19.99 25.01 -11.78
N PHE A 74 -20.86 25.34 -12.75
CA PHE A 74 -21.86 26.39 -12.60
C PHE A 74 -22.79 26.09 -11.41
N LEU A 75 -23.33 24.86 -11.30
CA LEU A 75 -24.19 24.47 -10.18
C LEU A 75 -23.46 24.51 -8.83
N LEU A 76 -22.17 24.14 -8.80
CA LEU A 76 -21.37 24.18 -7.58
C LEU A 76 -21.08 25.60 -7.11
N ARG A 77 -20.94 26.57 -8.03
CA ARG A 77 -20.79 28.00 -7.68
C ARG A 77 -21.99 28.54 -6.90
N PHE A 78 -23.18 28.01 -7.14
CA PHE A 78 -24.42 28.37 -6.43
C PHE A 78 -24.72 27.47 -5.21
N ASN A 79 -23.74 26.68 -4.76
CA ASN A 79 -23.88 25.77 -3.62
C ASN A 79 -25.07 24.80 -3.71
N ILE A 80 -25.42 24.40 -4.94
CA ILE A 80 -26.62 23.58 -5.19
C ILE A 80 -26.55 22.22 -4.50
N PHE A 81 -25.36 21.65 -4.32
CA PHE A 81 -25.19 20.40 -3.59
C PHE A 81 -25.80 20.46 -2.17
N GLU A 82 -25.42 21.46 -1.38
CA GLU A 82 -25.91 21.65 -0.01
C GLU A 82 -27.41 21.99 0.02
N VAL A 83 -27.86 22.81 -0.94
CA VAL A 83 -29.28 23.15 -1.12
C VAL A 83 -30.12 21.89 -1.34
N LEU A 84 -29.68 20.98 -2.22
CA LEU A 84 -30.39 19.73 -2.51
C LEU A 84 -30.41 18.80 -1.30
N VAL A 85 -29.31 18.69 -0.55
CA VAL A 85 -29.25 17.89 0.69
C VAL A 85 -30.24 18.44 1.72
N LYS A 86 -30.15 19.73 2.06
CA LYS A 86 -31.03 20.40 3.04
C LYS A 86 -32.51 20.34 2.67
N SER A 87 -32.84 20.67 1.42
CA SER A 87 -34.23 20.62 0.96
C SER A 87 -34.79 19.20 0.94
N THR A 88 -33.97 18.18 0.67
CA THR A 88 -34.39 16.77 0.75
C THR A 88 -34.62 16.33 2.19
N ILE A 89 -33.79 16.76 3.14
CA ILE A 89 -34.02 16.50 4.57
C ILE A 89 -35.36 17.09 5.01
N ARG A 90 -35.68 18.30 4.55
CA ARG A 90 -36.91 19.00 4.93
C ARG A 90 -38.16 18.43 4.27
N TYR A 91 -38.08 18.05 2.99
CA TYR A 91 -39.23 17.61 2.19
C TYR A 91 -38.97 16.29 1.44
N PRO A 92 -38.64 15.18 2.14
CA PRO A 92 -38.18 13.95 1.51
C PRO A 92 -39.23 13.34 0.57
N ALA A 93 -40.50 13.34 0.97
CA ALA A 93 -41.59 12.77 0.16
C ALA A 93 -41.87 13.53 -1.15
N VAL A 94 -41.40 14.79 -1.25
CA VAL A 94 -41.69 15.67 -2.40
C VAL A 94 -40.49 15.78 -3.33
N LEU A 95 -39.28 15.83 -2.77
CA LEU A 95 -38.08 16.22 -3.50
C LEU A 95 -37.04 15.12 -3.67
N ALA A 96 -37.05 14.06 -2.85
CA ALA A 96 -35.97 13.07 -2.85
C ALA A 96 -35.73 12.45 -4.23
N GLU A 97 -36.79 12.09 -4.97
CA GLU A 97 -36.65 11.44 -6.28
C GLU A 97 -35.90 12.31 -7.29
N ILE A 98 -36.28 13.59 -7.40
CA ILE A 98 -35.69 14.56 -8.34
C ILE A 98 -34.29 14.96 -7.87
N ASN A 99 -34.15 15.29 -6.57
CA ASN A 99 -32.90 15.77 -6.00
C ASN A 99 -31.81 14.69 -6.02
N PHE A 100 -32.15 13.42 -5.76
CA PHE A 100 -31.16 12.33 -5.80
C PHE A 100 -30.58 12.15 -7.19
N ARG A 101 -31.38 12.27 -8.24
CA ARG A 101 -30.86 12.22 -9.62
C ARG A 101 -29.89 13.35 -9.91
N THR A 102 -30.22 14.58 -9.49
CA THR A 102 -29.31 15.73 -9.62
C THR A 102 -28.05 15.55 -8.78
N LEU A 103 -28.16 15.02 -7.56
CA LEU A 103 -27.01 14.72 -6.70
C LEU A 103 -26.10 13.68 -7.32
N ILE A 104 -26.64 12.60 -7.89
CA ILE A 104 -25.87 11.59 -8.63
C ILE A 104 -25.13 12.24 -9.79
N ASP A 105 -25.78 13.11 -10.58
CA ASP A 105 -25.13 13.83 -11.68
C ASP A 105 -23.93 14.66 -11.18
N LEU A 106 -24.13 15.45 -10.12
CA LEU A 106 -23.07 16.28 -9.52
C LEU A 106 -21.91 15.43 -8.98
N LEU A 107 -22.22 14.36 -8.23
CA LEU A 107 -21.24 13.48 -7.59
C LEU A 107 -20.49 12.58 -8.59
N SER A 108 -21.13 12.22 -9.70
CA SER A 108 -20.50 11.40 -10.75
C SER A 108 -19.42 12.14 -11.54
N THR A 109 -19.41 13.47 -11.49
CA THR A 109 -18.55 14.33 -12.31
C THR A 109 -17.48 15.06 -11.51
N ASN A 110 -17.59 15.07 -10.19
CA ASN A 110 -16.63 15.68 -9.28
C ASN A 110 -16.50 14.85 -8.01
N SER A 111 -15.30 14.78 -7.46
CA SER A 111 -14.98 14.17 -6.15
C SER A 111 -15.48 15.03 -4.96
N LEU A 112 -16.78 15.34 -4.94
CA LEU A 112 -17.44 16.22 -3.95
C LEU A 112 -17.76 15.53 -2.61
N SER A 113 -17.30 14.29 -2.40
CA SER A 113 -17.58 13.54 -1.17
C SER A 113 -17.08 14.24 0.12
N GLU A 114 -16.10 15.14 -0.01
CA GLU A 114 -15.50 15.91 1.08
C GLU A 114 -16.34 17.12 1.55
N LYS A 115 -17.44 17.48 0.87
CA LYS A 115 -18.24 18.67 1.22
C LYS A 115 -19.29 18.47 2.32
N TYR A 116 -19.53 17.24 2.80
CA TYR A 116 -20.39 17.01 3.96
C TYR A 116 -19.66 17.39 5.25
N GLN A 117 -19.63 18.68 5.59
CA GLN A 117 -18.93 19.18 6.79
C GLN A 117 -19.78 19.12 8.07
N ASP A 118 -21.11 19.20 7.95
CA ASP A 118 -22.01 19.11 9.09
C ASP A 118 -22.41 17.65 9.35
N GLU A 119 -21.82 17.04 10.38
CA GLU A 119 -22.11 15.67 10.81
C GLU A 119 -23.59 15.44 11.16
N ARG A 120 -24.26 16.45 11.71
CA ARG A 120 -25.67 16.34 12.11
C ARG A 120 -26.57 16.34 10.88
N GLU A 121 -26.30 17.23 9.93
CA GLU A 121 -27.00 17.25 8.64
C GLU A 121 -26.77 15.94 7.88
N TYR A 122 -25.53 15.47 7.83
CA TYR A 122 -25.20 14.22 7.18
C TYR A 122 -25.95 13.04 7.82
N ALA A 123 -25.98 12.94 9.15
CA ALA A 123 -26.75 11.91 9.86
C ALA A 123 -28.26 11.98 9.54
N GLN A 124 -28.85 13.19 9.45
CA GLN A 124 -30.23 13.38 9.04
C GLN A 124 -30.47 12.91 7.60
N PHE A 125 -29.56 13.23 6.69
CA PHE A 125 -29.63 12.81 5.29
C PHE A 125 -29.58 11.28 5.15
N VAL A 126 -28.63 10.62 5.83
CA VAL A 126 -28.59 9.14 5.88
C VAL A 126 -29.87 8.60 6.53
N GLY A 127 -30.47 9.34 7.48
CA GLY A 127 -31.76 9.01 8.09
C GLY A 127 -32.90 8.99 7.08
N VAL A 128 -32.94 9.95 6.16
CA VAL A 128 -33.90 10.00 5.05
C VAL A 128 -33.74 8.78 4.13
N LEU A 129 -32.51 8.46 3.74
CA LEU A 129 -32.23 7.26 2.91
C LEU A 129 -32.71 5.99 3.60
N ALA A 130 -32.42 5.83 4.90
CA ALA A 130 -32.90 4.71 5.70
C ALA A 130 -34.44 4.65 5.74
N GLY A 131 -35.11 5.80 5.85
CA GLY A 131 -36.56 5.93 5.82
C GLY A 131 -37.16 5.42 4.50
N ILE A 132 -36.63 5.91 3.37
CA ILE A 132 -37.06 5.50 2.02
C ILE A 132 -36.88 3.99 1.81
N LEU A 133 -35.73 3.44 2.21
CA LEU A 133 -35.47 2.00 2.10
C LEU A 133 -36.46 1.16 2.92
N ARG A 134 -37.00 1.70 4.02
CA ARG A 134 -37.99 1.02 4.89
C ARG A 134 -39.43 1.18 4.40
N ASP A 135 -39.73 2.21 3.60
CA ASP A 135 -41.10 2.54 3.20
C ASP A 135 -41.63 1.63 2.08
N PRO A 136 -42.55 0.69 2.37
CA PRO A 136 -43.07 -0.22 1.35
C PRO A 136 -43.77 0.49 0.18
N ALA A 137 -44.20 1.74 0.35
CA ALA A 137 -44.86 2.55 -0.68
C ALA A 137 -43.89 3.36 -1.55
N ALA A 138 -42.58 3.31 -1.30
CA ALA A 138 -41.58 4.02 -2.11
C ALA A 138 -41.66 3.61 -3.59
N SER A 139 -41.66 4.60 -4.49
CA SER A 139 -41.71 4.36 -5.94
C SER A 139 -40.45 3.61 -6.42
N PRO A 140 -40.55 2.81 -7.51
CA PRO A 140 -39.36 2.18 -8.10
C PRO A 140 -38.28 3.18 -8.51
N ALA A 141 -38.68 4.35 -9.05
CA ALA A 141 -37.75 5.40 -9.45
C ALA A 141 -37.02 6.03 -8.24
N LEU A 142 -37.74 6.29 -7.14
CA LEU A 142 -37.13 6.79 -5.91
C LEU A 142 -36.15 5.77 -5.33
N LEU A 143 -36.52 4.49 -5.29
CA LEU A 143 -35.64 3.41 -4.82
C LEU A 143 -34.39 3.29 -5.71
N PHE A 144 -34.57 3.31 -7.03
CA PHE A 144 -33.47 3.28 -8.00
C PHE A 144 -32.45 4.40 -7.74
N ASN A 145 -32.92 5.64 -7.63
CA ASN A 145 -32.05 6.80 -7.35
C ASN A 145 -31.43 6.70 -5.94
N THR A 146 -32.17 6.20 -4.95
CA THR A 146 -31.65 6.00 -3.58
C THR A 146 -30.48 5.01 -3.60
N TYR A 147 -30.62 3.90 -4.31
CA TYR A 147 -29.56 2.89 -4.42
C TYR A 147 -28.31 3.43 -5.13
N LEU A 148 -28.48 4.16 -6.23
CA LEU A 148 -27.35 4.72 -6.99
C LEU A 148 -26.67 5.90 -6.30
N LEU A 149 -27.35 6.59 -5.39
CA LEU A 149 -26.74 7.65 -4.60
C LEU A 149 -25.82 7.11 -3.49
N ILE A 150 -26.18 5.96 -2.88
CA ILE A 150 -25.42 5.37 -1.76
C ILE A 150 -23.92 5.21 -2.06
N PRO A 151 -23.49 4.69 -3.23
CA PRO A 151 -22.08 4.57 -3.60
C PRO A 151 -21.24 5.85 -3.53
N PHE A 152 -21.87 7.04 -3.60
CA PHE A 152 -21.17 8.33 -3.56
C PHE A 152 -21.10 8.94 -2.15
N LEU A 153 -21.67 8.28 -1.15
CA LEU A 153 -21.67 8.77 0.22
C LEU A 153 -20.27 8.65 0.85
N ARG A 154 -19.97 9.61 1.74
CA ARG A 154 -18.74 9.61 2.53
C ARG A 154 -18.63 8.35 3.40
N HIS A 155 -17.44 7.76 3.49
CA HIS A 155 -17.21 6.56 4.30
C HIS A 155 -17.33 6.87 5.80
N THR A 156 -18.37 6.33 6.46
CA THR A 156 -18.58 6.47 7.91
C THR A 156 -19.44 5.33 8.46
N GLU A 157 -19.27 5.03 9.75
CA GLU A 157 -20.06 4.05 10.52
C GLU A 157 -21.56 4.35 10.51
N LEU A 158 -21.97 5.61 10.29
CA LEU A 158 -23.38 5.98 10.18
C LEU A 158 -24.10 5.22 9.06
N LEU A 159 -23.39 4.81 8.00
CA LEU A 159 -23.98 4.07 6.89
C LEU A 159 -24.49 2.68 7.29
N TRP A 160 -24.08 2.14 8.46
CA TRP A 160 -24.60 0.89 9.00
C TRP A 160 -26.13 0.87 9.10
N GLN A 161 -26.76 2.03 9.34
CA GLN A 161 -28.22 2.13 9.46
C GLN A 161 -28.97 1.80 8.16
N LEU A 162 -28.28 1.84 7.01
CA LEU A 162 -28.81 1.48 5.68
C LEU A 162 -28.75 -0.03 5.42
N TYR A 163 -27.85 -0.76 6.07
CA TYR A 163 -27.58 -2.17 5.77
C TYR A 163 -28.83 -3.05 5.93
N ARG A 164 -29.49 -3.01 7.10
CA ARG A 164 -30.65 -3.87 7.36
C ARG A 164 -31.85 -3.56 6.43
N PRO A 165 -32.26 -2.29 6.21
CA PRO A 165 -33.28 -1.96 5.22
C PRO A 165 -32.93 -2.41 3.80
N LEU A 166 -31.68 -2.19 3.36
CA LEU A 166 -31.20 -2.60 2.05
C LEU A 166 -31.29 -4.13 1.88
N MET A 167 -30.81 -4.89 2.85
CA MET A 167 -30.84 -6.35 2.82
C MET A 167 -32.27 -6.92 2.77
N ARG A 168 -33.25 -6.24 3.38
CA ARG A 168 -34.67 -6.65 3.27
C ARG A 168 -35.20 -6.47 1.86
N ARG A 169 -34.89 -5.34 1.20
CA ARG A 169 -35.26 -5.08 -0.20
C ARG A 169 -34.59 -6.09 -1.14
N LEU A 170 -33.29 -6.27 -0.97
CA LEU A 170 -32.52 -7.21 -1.78
C LEU A 170 -33.05 -8.64 -1.63
N ALA A 171 -33.44 -9.05 -0.42
CA ALA A 171 -34.03 -10.37 -0.19
C ALA A 171 -35.34 -10.58 -0.97
N GLN A 172 -36.17 -9.56 -1.16
CA GLN A 172 -37.41 -9.67 -1.94
C GLN A 172 -37.11 -9.96 -3.43
N VAL A 173 -36.08 -9.32 -3.98
CA VAL A 173 -35.65 -9.49 -5.37
C VAL A 173 -34.89 -10.81 -5.57
N VAL A 174 -34.00 -11.16 -4.64
CA VAL A 174 -33.10 -12.32 -4.77
C VAL A 174 -33.79 -13.65 -4.42
N SER A 175 -34.80 -13.68 -3.55
CA SER A 175 -35.41 -14.95 -3.11
C SER A 175 -35.99 -15.79 -4.26
N PRO A 176 -36.77 -15.23 -5.21
CA PRO A 176 -37.23 -15.99 -6.38
C PRO A 176 -36.09 -16.50 -7.25
N VAL A 177 -35.05 -15.67 -7.44
CA VAL A 177 -33.87 -16.02 -8.23
C VAL A 177 -33.11 -17.17 -7.59
N PHE A 178 -32.90 -17.12 -6.27
CA PHE A 178 -32.25 -18.19 -5.52
C PHE A 178 -32.98 -19.54 -5.70
N GLN A 179 -34.31 -19.56 -5.64
CA GLN A 179 -35.07 -20.80 -5.84
C GLN A 179 -34.84 -21.41 -7.23
N GLN A 180 -34.78 -20.58 -8.27
CA GLN A 180 -34.53 -21.04 -9.63
C GLN A 180 -33.09 -21.52 -9.80
N THR A 181 -32.11 -20.72 -9.34
CA THR A 181 -30.69 -21.07 -9.39
C THR A 181 -30.39 -22.33 -8.60
N LEU A 182 -31.04 -22.54 -7.46
CA LEU A 182 -30.89 -23.76 -6.66
C LEU A 182 -31.44 -24.98 -7.38
N ARG A 183 -32.63 -24.90 -8.00
CA ARG A 183 -33.19 -26.01 -8.80
C ARG A 183 -32.31 -26.38 -9.98
N LEU A 184 -31.69 -25.38 -10.63
CA LEU A 184 -30.79 -25.57 -11.76
C LEU A 184 -29.49 -26.29 -11.36
N ASN A 185 -28.94 -25.96 -10.19
CA ASN A 185 -27.63 -26.45 -9.74
C ASN A 185 -27.72 -27.66 -8.79
N CYS A 186 -28.88 -27.93 -8.20
CA CYS A 186 -29.12 -29.05 -7.30
C CYS A 186 -30.37 -29.85 -7.73
N PRO A 187 -30.37 -30.50 -8.91
CA PRO A 187 -31.55 -31.19 -9.43
C PRO A 187 -31.99 -32.39 -8.57
N SER A 188 -31.05 -33.00 -7.83
CA SER A 188 -31.31 -34.09 -6.88
C SER A 188 -31.94 -33.63 -5.56
N GLY A 189 -32.04 -32.32 -5.32
CA GLY A 189 -32.50 -31.76 -4.05
C GLY A 189 -31.47 -31.80 -2.92
N ASP A 190 -30.24 -32.27 -3.17
CA ASP A 190 -29.17 -32.27 -2.17
C ASP A 190 -28.55 -30.87 -2.00
N VAL A 191 -28.87 -30.22 -0.89
CA VAL A 191 -28.41 -28.87 -0.54
C VAL A 191 -27.06 -28.89 0.20
N SER A 192 -26.50 -30.07 0.48
CA SER A 192 -25.18 -30.19 1.14
C SER A 192 -24.04 -29.55 0.35
N VAL A 193 -24.20 -29.47 -0.98
CA VAL A 193 -23.31 -28.76 -1.91
C VAL A 193 -23.16 -27.29 -1.54
N LEU A 194 -24.23 -26.61 -1.08
CA LEU A 194 -24.15 -25.21 -0.67
C LEU A 194 -23.18 -25.00 0.49
N LYS A 195 -23.11 -25.93 1.45
CA LYS A 195 -22.23 -25.80 2.62
C LYS A 195 -20.74 -25.89 2.23
N ARG A 196 -20.42 -26.62 1.17
CA ARG A 196 -19.03 -26.80 0.68
C ARG A 196 -18.67 -25.80 -0.41
N PHE A 197 -19.65 -25.08 -0.95
CA PHE A 197 -19.49 -24.14 -2.06
C PHE A 197 -18.45 -23.02 -1.86
N PRO A 198 -18.26 -22.43 -0.66
CA PRO A 198 -17.26 -21.40 -0.47
C PRO A 198 -15.84 -21.82 -0.89
N GLU A 199 -15.52 -23.12 -0.77
CA GLU A 199 -14.24 -23.72 -1.16
C GLU A 199 -14.21 -24.26 -2.61
N CYS A 200 -15.31 -24.14 -3.36
CA CYS A 200 -15.40 -24.63 -4.73
C CYS A 200 -14.96 -23.57 -5.73
N VAL A 201 -14.01 -23.90 -6.60
CA VAL A 201 -13.53 -23.01 -7.67
C VAL A 201 -14.55 -22.90 -8.80
N GLU A 202 -15.21 -24.00 -9.16
CA GLU A 202 -16.15 -24.02 -10.28
C GLU A 202 -17.37 -23.13 -10.05
N LEU A 203 -17.69 -22.32 -11.05
CA LEU A 203 -18.89 -21.48 -11.05
C LEU A 203 -20.15 -22.34 -11.21
N PRO A 204 -21.21 -22.11 -10.42
CA PRO A 204 -22.49 -22.73 -10.67
C PRO A 204 -23.09 -22.24 -12.00
N ARG A 205 -23.97 -23.06 -12.58
CA ARG A 205 -24.74 -22.71 -13.77
C ARG A 205 -25.56 -21.44 -13.51
N THR A 206 -25.43 -20.49 -14.41
CA THR A 206 -26.20 -19.24 -14.42
C THR A 206 -27.56 -19.45 -15.08
N LEU A 207 -28.54 -18.60 -14.75
CA LEU A 207 -29.86 -18.66 -15.39
C LEU A 207 -29.77 -18.21 -16.87
N PRO A 208 -30.69 -18.64 -17.73
CA PRO A 208 -30.75 -18.16 -19.11
C PRO A 208 -30.92 -16.63 -19.21
N GLU A 209 -30.38 -16.02 -20.27
CA GLU A 209 -30.35 -14.56 -20.47
C GLU A 209 -31.72 -13.88 -20.41
N HIS A 210 -32.75 -14.50 -21.00
CA HIS A 210 -34.14 -13.99 -20.96
C HIS A 210 -34.72 -13.87 -19.55
N ALA A 211 -34.15 -14.58 -18.56
CA ALA A 211 -34.55 -14.44 -17.16
C ALA A 211 -34.05 -13.13 -16.54
N PHE A 212 -33.04 -12.48 -17.13
CA PHE A 212 -32.34 -11.33 -16.55
C PHE A 212 -32.74 -9.97 -17.12
N GLU A 213 -33.24 -9.90 -18.36
CA GLU A 213 -33.63 -8.63 -19.01
C GLU A 213 -34.62 -7.81 -18.16
N ALA A 214 -35.55 -8.50 -17.46
CA ALA A 214 -36.52 -7.86 -16.58
C ALA A 214 -35.98 -7.55 -15.16
N LEU A 215 -34.88 -8.18 -14.74
CA LEU A 215 -34.36 -8.11 -13.36
C LEU A 215 -33.18 -7.14 -13.20
N SER A 216 -32.49 -6.78 -14.28
CA SER A 216 -31.24 -5.98 -14.24
C SER A 216 -31.42 -4.64 -13.51
N ASN A 217 -32.55 -3.95 -13.75
CA ASN A 217 -32.90 -2.68 -13.10
C ASN A 217 -33.27 -2.82 -11.62
N ASP A 218 -33.81 -3.96 -11.21
CA ASP A 218 -34.23 -4.22 -9.83
C ASP A 218 -33.11 -4.80 -8.96
N LEU A 219 -32.11 -5.42 -9.60
CA LEU A 219 -31.01 -6.12 -8.94
C LEU A 219 -29.74 -5.28 -8.87
N SER A 220 -29.30 -4.67 -9.99
CA SER A 220 -27.98 -4.03 -10.05
C SER A 220 -27.83 -2.83 -9.11
N PRO A 221 -28.79 -1.86 -9.04
CA PRO A 221 -28.65 -0.71 -8.14
C PRO A 221 -28.47 -1.09 -6.65
N PRO A 222 -29.33 -1.94 -6.03
CA PRO A 222 -29.14 -2.31 -4.63
C PRO A 222 -27.86 -3.12 -4.38
N LEU A 223 -27.32 -3.82 -5.39
CA LEU A 223 -26.02 -4.48 -5.28
C LEU A 223 -24.86 -3.47 -5.25
N TYR A 224 -24.87 -2.42 -6.07
CA TYR A 224 -23.87 -1.34 -5.96
C TYR A 224 -23.92 -0.67 -4.59
N ALA A 225 -25.13 -0.39 -4.08
CA ALA A 225 -25.30 0.12 -2.73
C ALA A 225 -24.71 -0.84 -1.67
N LEU A 226 -24.96 -2.15 -1.80
CA LEU A 226 -24.41 -3.15 -0.89
C LEU A 226 -22.88 -3.22 -0.96
N ALA A 227 -22.30 -3.15 -2.15
CA ALA A 227 -20.84 -3.16 -2.34
C ALA A 227 -20.19 -2.00 -1.59
N HIS A 228 -20.74 -0.79 -1.71
CA HIS A 228 -20.27 0.37 -0.96
C HIS A 228 -20.40 0.16 0.55
N LEU A 229 -21.55 -0.34 1.04
CA LEU A 229 -21.72 -0.62 2.46
C LEU A 229 -20.69 -1.64 2.98
N LEU A 230 -20.43 -2.73 2.26
CA LEU A 230 -19.42 -3.73 2.63
C LEU A 230 -18.00 -3.16 2.62
N ALA A 231 -17.72 -2.20 1.74
CA ALA A 231 -16.44 -1.49 1.68
C ALA A 231 -16.24 -0.54 2.86
N VAL A 232 -17.30 -0.05 3.49
CA VAL A 232 -17.21 0.94 4.58
C VAL A 232 -17.35 0.30 5.97
N ILE A 233 -18.28 -0.63 6.13
CA ILE A 233 -18.62 -1.22 7.43
C ILE A 233 -17.51 -2.20 7.86
N ASP A 234 -16.79 -1.86 8.92
CA ASP A 234 -15.77 -2.74 9.50
C ASP A 234 -16.33 -3.48 10.72
N ARG A 235 -17.09 -4.55 10.46
CA ARG A 235 -17.73 -5.38 11.49
C ARG A 235 -17.29 -6.82 11.39
N ALA A 236 -16.61 -7.28 12.43
CA ALA A 236 -16.08 -8.63 12.55
C ALA A 236 -17.13 -9.75 12.40
N ASP A 237 -18.40 -9.46 12.70
CA ASP A 237 -19.53 -10.38 12.65
C ASP A 237 -20.28 -10.37 11.30
N LEU A 238 -19.92 -9.47 10.38
CA LEU A 238 -20.61 -9.32 9.12
C LEU A 238 -20.26 -10.47 8.16
N ASN A 239 -21.25 -11.32 7.90
CA ASN A 239 -21.16 -12.36 6.88
C ASN A 239 -22.31 -12.25 5.88
N LEU A 240 -21.99 -12.36 4.59
CA LEU A 240 -23.01 -12.53 3.57
C LEU A 240 -23.70 -13.88 3.80
N ARG A 241 -25.03 -13.87 3.79
CA ARG A 241 -25.80 -15.11 3.93
C ARG A 241 -25.49 -16.01 2.74
N LEU A 242 -25.24 -17.29 3.02
CA LEU A 242 -24.87 -18.28 2.01
C LEU A 242 -25.80 -18.31 0.77
N PRO A 243 -27.14 -18.19 0.89
CA PRO A 243 -28.00 -18.08 -0.30
C PRO A 243 -27.69 -16.88 -1.20
N LEU A 244 -27.41 -15.71 -0.62
CA LEU A 244 -27.05 -14.52 -1.37
C LEU A 244 -25.66 -14.69 -2.00
N TYR A 245 -24.68 -15.15 -1.22
CA TYR A 245 -23.33 -15.42 -1.73
C TYR A 245 -23.37 -16.37 -2.94
N PHE A 246 -24.09 -17.49 -2.81
CA PHE A 246 -24.28 -18.45 -3.89
C PHE A 246 -24.88 -17.82 -5.15
N VAL A 247 -25.96 -17.06 -5.02
CA VAL A 247 -26.60 -16.37 -6.16
C VAL A 247 -25.64 -15.39 -6.83
N LEU A 248 -24.95 -14.56 -6.05
CA LEU A 248 -23.99 -13.59 -6.61
C LEU A 248 -22.86 -14.30 -7.35
N THR A 249 -22.38 -15.45 -6.87
CA THR A 249 -21.37 -16.22 -7.60
C THR A 249 -21.90 -16.76 -8.93
N THR A 250 -23.19 -17.11 -9.02
CA THR A 250 -23.80 -17.54 -10.30
C THR A 250 -23.89 -16.41 -11.32
N PHE A 251 -23.95 -15.15 -10.87
CA PHE A 251 -23.98 -13.97 -11.73
C PHE A 251 -22.62 -13.63 -12.34
N LEU A 252 -21.52 -14.19 -11.83
CA LEU A 252 -20.20 -14.08 -12.45
C LEU A 252 -20.20 -14.66 -13.88
N GLY A 253 -21.01 -15.71 -14.11
CA GLY A 253 -21.23 -16.31 -15.42
C GLY A 253 -22.29 -15.64 -16.29
N SER A 254 -22.95 -14.56 -15.83
CA SER A 254 -24.05 -13.91 -16.57
C SER A 254 -23.60 -13.31 -17.91
N TYR A 255 -24.50 -13.26 -18.90
CA TYR A 255 -24.28 -12.48 -20.13
C TYR A 255 -24.60 -10.99 -19.95
N ASP A 256 -25.53 -10.65 -19.04
CA ASP A 256 -25.79 -9.27 -18.65
C ASP A 256 -24.59 -8.72 -17.87
N LEU A 257 -23.86 -7.81 -18.51
CA LEU A 257 -22.65 -7.20 -17.95
C LEU A 257 -22.94 -6.37 -16.70
N ASN A 258 -24.12 -5.73 -16.58
CA ASN A 258 -24.48 -4.93 -15.40
C ASN A 258 -24.73 -5.80 -14.18
N VAL A 259 -25.47 -6.90 -14.36
CA VAL A 259 -25.69 -7.90 -13.30
C VAL A 259 -24.36 -8.52 -12.88
N LYS A 260 -23.48 -8.83 -13.85
CA LYS A 260 -22.13 -9.32 -13.58
C LYS A 260 -21.31 -8.31 -12.79
N LEU A 261 -21.20 -7.06 -13.26
CA LEU A 261 -20.37 -6.02 -12.63
C LEU A 261 -20.85 -5.67 -11.21
N SER A 262 -22.16 -5.51 -11.02
CA SER A 262 -22.72 -5.22 -9.69
C SER A 262 -22.48 -6.37 -8.70
N SER A 263 -22.54 -7.62 -9.16
CA SER A 263 -22.22 -8.80 -8.35
C SER A 263 -20.73 -8.90 -8.03
N VAL A 264 -19.86 -8.66 -9.02
CA VAL A 264 -18.41 -8.57 -8.84
C VAL A 264 -18.07 -7.52 -7.79
N ASN A 265 -18.66 -6.32 -7.87
CA ASN A 265 -18.45 -5.26 -6.88
C ASN A 265 -18.74 -5.73 -5.44
N VAL A 266 -19.88 -6.40 -5.21
CA VAL A 266 -20.22 -6.94 -3.89
C VAL A 266 -19.21 -7.99 -3.44
N LEU A 267 -18.86 -8.92 -4.32
CA LEU A 267 -17.99 -10.04 -4.00
C LEU A 267 -16.52 -9.63 -3.79
N VAL A 268 -16.01 -8.63 -4.51
CA VAL A 268 -14.66 -8.07 -4.27
C VAL A 268 -14.60 -7.47 -2.88
N GLN A 269 -15.53 -6.57 -2.53
CA GLN A 269 -15.54 -5.91 -1.23
C GLN A 269 -15.76 -6.91 -0.08
N TYR A 270 -16.62 -7.92 -0.29
CA TYR A 270 -16.82 -8.99 0.68
C TYR A 270 -15.55 -9.85 0.86
N THR A 271 -14.91 -10.27 -0.24
CA THR A 271 -13.71 -11.11 -0.20
C THR A 271 -12.56 -10.42 0.50
N LYS A 272 -12.32 -9.15 0.15
CA LYS A 272 -11.26 -8.32 0.71
C LYS A 272 -11.41 -8.07 2.21
N LYS A 273 -12.62 -7.68 2.66
CA LYS A 273 -12.81 -7.24 4.05
C LYS A 273 -13.31 -8.31 5.01
N HIS A 274 -14.09 -9.28 4.54
CA HIS A 274 -14.90 -10.13 5.42
C HIS A 274 -14.55 -11.62 5.34
N ILE A 275 -13.92 -12.10 4.26
CA ILE A 275 -13.45 -13.50 4.17
C ILE A 275 -12.10 -13.66 4.89
N ARG A 276 -12.13 -14.32 6.05
CA ARG A 276 -10.94 -14.56 6.89
C ARG A 276 -10.17 -15.82 6.54
N ASN A 277 -10.84 -16.85 6.02
CA ASN A 277 -10.21 -18.10 5.64
C ASN A 277 -9.35 -17.88 4.38
N PRO A 278 -8.03 -18.08 4.43
CA PRO A 278 -7.15 -17.84 3.27
C PRO A 278 -7.54 -18.69 2.05
N LYS A 279 -7.90 -19.96 2.25
CA LYS A 279 -8.28 -20.87 1.16
C LYS A 279 -9.56 -20.40 0.45
N GLU A 280 -10.57 -20.00 1.22
CA GLU A 280 -11.80 -19.43 0.67
C GLU A 280 -11.52 -18.12 -0.08
N ARG A 281 -10.62 -17.28 0.45
CA ARG A 281 -10.22 -16.02 -0.18
C ARG A 281 -9.57 -16.25 -1.54
N THR A 282 -8.57 -17.13 -1.62
CA THR A 282 -7.91 -17.50 -2.88
C THR A 282 -8.92 -18.08 -3.89
N THR A 283 -9.80 -18.98 -3.43
CA THR A 283 -10.86 -19.56 -4.29
C THR A 283 -11.83 -18.48 -4.79
N SER A 284 -12.16 -17.50 -3.95
CA SER A 284 -13.03 -16.37 -4.33
C SER A 284 -12.34 -15.46 -5.35
N HIS A 285 -11.06 -15.12 -5.14
CA HIS A 285 -10.27 -14.32 -6.08
C HIS A 285 -10.17 -14.97 -7.45
N ALA A 286 -9.91 -16.27 -7.54
CA ALA A 286 -9.83 -16.99 -8.83
C ALA A 286 -11.13 -16.81 -9.66
N ARG A 287 -12.30 -16.99 -9.01
CA ARG A 287 -13.63 -16.78 -9.64
C ARG A 287 -13.83 -15.33 -10.09
N LEU A 288 -13.35 -14.37 -9.29
CA LEU A 288 -13.50 -12.95 -9.58
C LEU A 288 -12.57 -12.49 -10.71
N ILE A 289 -11.35 -13.01 -10.78
CA ILE A 289 -10.38 -12.71 -11.85
C ILE A 289 -10.97 -13.12 -13.20
N GLU A 290 -11.51 -14.33 -13.33
CA GLU A 290 -12.12 -14.78 -14.59
C GLU A 290 -13.28 -13.86 -15.04
N ALA A 291 -14.15 -13.48 -14.10
CA ALA A 291 -15.27 -12.58 -14.38
C ALA A 291 -14.81 -11.17 -14.78
N LEU A 292 -13.78 -10.64 -14.12
CA LEU A 292 -13.20 -9.33 -14.39
C LEU A 292 -12.45 -9.28 -15.71
N VAL A 293 -11.67 -10.32 -16.03
CA VAL A 293 -11.01 -10.50 -17.33
C VAL A 293 -12.05 -10.44 -18.44
N HIS A 294 -13.15 -11.19 -18.33
CA HIS A 294 -14.23 -11.14 -19.30
C HIS A 294 -14.85 -9.72 -19.41
N LEU A 295 -15.12 -9.05 -18.30
CA LEU A 295 -15.68 -7.68 -18.31
C LEU A 295 -14.74 -6.70 -19.01
N ILE A 296 -13.47 -6.68 -18.64
CA ILE A 296 -12.46 -5.77 -19.21
C ILE A 296 -12.26 -6.05 -20.69
N SER A 297 -12.18 -7.33 -21.11
CA SER A 297 -12.06 -7.67 -22.53
C SER A 297 -13.23 -7.16 -23.38
N ARG A 298 -14.43 -7.00 -22.79
CA ARG A 298 -15.60 -6.44 -23.47
C ARG A 298 -15.64 -4.91 -23.44
N THR A 299 -14.99 -4.27 -22.48
CA THR A 299 -15.05 -2.81 -22.29
C THR A 299 -13.78 -2.06 -22.65
N LYS A 300 -12.65 -2.74 -22.89
CA LYS A 300 -11.33 -2.12 -23.09
C LYS A 300 -11.28 -1.07 -24.20
N ASP A 301 -12.05 -1.27 -25.27
CA ASP A 301 -12.09 -0.37 -26.43
C ASP A 301 -13.16 0.74 -26.29
N SER A 302 -13.86 0.79 -25.14
CA SER A 302 -14.93 1.76 -24.93
C SER A 302 -14.36 3.15 -24.64
N HIS A 303 -14.76 4.13 -25.46
CA HIS A 303 -14.42 5.55 -25.28
C HIS A 303 -15.29 6.27 -24.23
N GLY A 304 -16.28 5.59 -23.63
CA GLY A 304 -17.08 6.11 -22.52
C GLY A 304 -16.41 5.95 -21.16
N PRO A 305 -16.93 6.59 -20.09
CA PRO A 305 -16.45 6.38 -18.74
C PRO A 305 -16.57 4.89 -18.40
N GLU A 306 -15.43 4.24 -18.18
CA GLU A 306 -15.32 2.78 -17.97
C GLU A 306 -16.15 2.27 -16.78
N TYR A 307 -16.63 3.17 -15.95
CA TYR A 307 -17.50 2.90 -14.81
C TYR A 307 -18.92 2.55 -15.25
N THR A 308 -19.38 3.00 -16.41
CA THR A 308 -20.79 2.82 -16.80
C THR A 308 -20.89 1.85 -17.96
N LEU A 309 -21.41 0.65 -17.68
CA LEU A 309 -21.83 -0.30 -18.72
C LEU A 309 -23.14 0.11 -19.39
N SER A 310 -23.91 0.98 -18.73
CA SER A 310 -25.14 1.58 -19.26
C SER A 310 -25.26 3.01 -18.77
N SER A 311 -25.72 3.92 -19.64
CA SER A 311 -25.90 5.35 -19.35
C SER A 311 -26.84 5.63 -18.17
N ASN A 312 -27.67 4.66 -17.78
CA ASN A 312 -28.58 4.77 -16.66
C ASN A 312 -27.91 4.55 -15.30
N TYR A 313 -26.72 3.94 -15.28
CA TYR A 313 -25.99 3.60 -14.06
C TYR A 313 -24.75 4.48 -13.93
N LYS A 314 -24.93 5.68 -13.40
CA LYS A 314 -23.80 6.52 -12.97
C LYS A 314 -23.26 5.96 -11.67
N ILE A 315 -22.18 5.18 -11.74
CA ILE A 315 -21.51 4.60 -10.56
C ILE A 315 -20.14 5.24 -10.33
N PRO A 316 -19.62 5.19 -9.09
CA PRO A 316 -18.31 5.73 -8.80
C PRO A 316 -17.19 5.03 -9.56
N ARG A 317 -16.11 5.78 -9.76
CA ARG A 317 -14.88 5.31 -10.37
C ARG A 317 -14.25 4.08 -9.68
N THR A 318 -14.49 3.96 -8.39
CA THR A 318 -14.04 2.83 -7.55
C THR A 318 -14.84 1.54 -7.78
N MET A 319 -15.77 1.52 -8.72
CA MET A 319 -16.58 0.35 -9.06
C MET A 319 -16.35 -0.17 -10.49
N SER A 320 -15.37 0.37 -11.25
CA SER A 320 -15.02 -0.16 -12.58
C SER A 320 -14.36 -1.54 -12.49
N PRO A 321 -14.51 -2.37 -13.54
CA PRO A 321 -13.79 -3.63 -13.66
C PRO A 321 -12.27 -3.48 -13.45
N LEU A 322 -11.64 -2.50 -14.09
CA LEU A 322 -10.19 -2.35 -14.07
C LEU A 322 -9.67 -1.99 -12.66
N TYR A 323 -10.37 -1.12 -11.94
CA TYR A 323 -10.01 -0.79 -10.56
C TYR A 323 -10.22 -1.96 -9.60
N LEU A 324 -11.33 -2.70 -9.75
CA LEU A 324 -11.57 -3.88 -8.93
C LEU A 324 -10.49 -4.93 -9.18
N LEU A 325 -10.03 -5.08 -10.42
CA LEU A 325 -8.93 -5.97 -10.74
C LEU A 325 -7.61 -5.48 -10.14
N SER A 326 -7.33 -4.17 -10.17
CA SER A 326 -6.13 -3.62 -9.51
C SER A 326 -6.14 -3.90 -8.02
N GLN A 327 -7.29 -3.74 -7.35
CA GLN A 327 -7.43 -4.09 -5.94
C GLN A 327 -7.15 -5.58 -5.69
N ILE A 328 -7.67 -6.49 -6.51
CA ILE A 328 -7.42 -7.93 -6.35
C ILE A 328 -5.93 -8.25 -6.58
N ALA A 329 -5.30 -7.65 -7.59
CA ALA A 329 -3.89 -7.88 -7.90
C ALA A 329 -2.96 -7.48 -6.75
N GLU A 330 -3.32 -6.44 -5.97
CA GLU A 330 -2.55 -5.98 -4.81
C GLU A 330 -2.70 -6.87 -3.56
N GLU A 331 -3.76 -7.68 -3.45
CA GLU A 331 -4.07 -8.44 -2.21
C GLU A 331 -3.19 -9.66 -1.99
N ASP A 332 -2.92 -10.43 -3.04
CA ASP A 332 -2.21 -11.71 -2.95
C ASP A 332 -1.33 -11.93 -4.20
N PRO A 333 -0.03 -12.23 -4.04
CA PRO A 333 0.85 -12.63 -5.12
C PRO A 333 0.24 -13.66 -6.09
N SER A 334 -0.46 -14.67 -5.58
CA SER A 334 -1.07 -15.73 -6.41
C SER A 334 -2.09 -15.22 -7.42
N ASN A 335 -2.71 -14.06 -7.18
CA ASN A 335 -3.63 -13.44 -8.12
C ASN A 335 -2.92 -12.95 -9.40
N SER A 336 -1.66 -12.54 -9.26
CA SER A 336 -0.86 -12.10 -10.41
C SER A 336 -0.40 -13.30 -11.25
N ASP A 337 -0.11 -14.45 -10.63
CA ASP A 337 0.12 -15.71 -11.37
C ASP A 337 -1.12 -16.10 -12.18
N ALA A 338 -2.31 -16.06 -11.58
CA ALA A 338 -3.56 -16.35 -12.28
C ALA A 338 -3.78 -15.45 -13.51
N LEU A 339 -3.42 -14.16 -13.42
CA LEU A 339 -3.51 -13.22 -14.55
C LEU A 339 -2.55 -13.55 -15.70
N VAL A 340 -1.37 -14.10 -15.38
CA VAL A 340 -0.42 -14.57 -16.38
C VAL A 340 -0.92 -15.87 -17.01
N GLU A 341 -1.44 -16.81 -16.21
CA GLU A 341 -1.98 -18.10 -16.69
C GLU A 341 -3.12 -17.91 -17.71
N VAL A 342 -3.98 -16.91 -17.52
CA VAL A 342 -5.04 -16.57 -18.47
C VAL A 342 -4.58 -15.68 -19.63
N ASN A 343 -3.26 -15.46 -19.78
CA ASN A 343 -2.63 -14.61 -20.80
C ASN A 343 -3.20 -13.17 -20.84
N PHE A 344 -3.48 -12.59 -19.67
CA PHE A 344 -4.14 -11.28 -19.60
C PHE A 344 -3.18 -10.08 -19.62
N VAL A 345 -1.87 -10.33 -19.48
CA VAL A 345 -0.83 -9.29 -19.51
C VAL A 345 -0.89 -8.48 -20.80
N ASP A 346 -1.01 -9.16 -21.95
CA ASP A 346 -1.15 -8.55 -23.28
C ASP A 346 -2.32 -7.56 -23.35
N THR A 347 -3.46 -7.92 -22.75
CA THR A 347 -4.64 -7.05 -22.75
C THR A 347 -4.39 -5.81 -21.91
N ILE A 348 -3.87 -5.96 -20.69
CA ILE A 348 -3.57 -4.81 -19.82
C ILE A 348 -2.51 -3.89 -20.44
N ALA A 349 -1.43 -4.45 -20.99
CA ALA A 349 -0.41 -3.66 -21.65
C ALA A 349 -0.95 -2.94 -22.89
N SER A 350 -1.81 -3.61 -23.69
CA SER A 350 -2.46 -2.99 -24.86
C SER A 350 -3.34 -1.80 -24.48
N ILE A 351 -4.00 -1.84 -23.31
CA ILE A 351 -4.80 -0.71 -22.81
C ILE A 351 -3.88 0.50 -22.59
N VAL A 352 -2.70 0.31 -22.00
CA VAL A 352 -1.73 1.39 -21.80
C VAL A 352 -1.26 1.94 -23.15
N THR A 353 -0.78 1.09 -24.06
CA THR A 353 -0.19 1.52 -25.33
C THR A 353 -1.21 2.10 -26.31
N ALA A 354 -2.48 1.69 -26.25
CA ALA A 354 -3.53 2.25 -27.12
C ALA A 354 -4.01 3.63 -26.65
N ASN A 355 -3.93 3.89 -25.34
CA ASN A 355 -4.43 5.12 -24.74
C ASN A 355 -3.34 6.19 -24.54
N TYR A 356 -2.05 5.82 -24.66
CA TYR A 356 -0.92 6.74 -24.53
C TYR A 356 -0.12 6.86 -25.83
N SER A 357 0.29 8.08 -26.16
CA SER A 357 1.30 8.36 -27.20
C SER A 357 1.99 9.67 -26.85
N SER A 358 3.31 9.73 -27.06
CA SER A 358 4.13 10.93 -26.79
C SER A 358 3.69 12.15 -27.62
N ASP A 359 3.00 11.95 -28.73
CA ASP A 359 2.50 13.01 -29.60
C ASP A 359 1.18 13.62 -29.12
N ARG A 360 0.46 12.94 -28.22
CA ARG A 360 -0.82 13.45 -27.69
C ARG A 360 -0.55 14.55 -26.67
N THR A 361 -1.14 15.71 -26.91
CA THR A 361 -0.98 16.89 -26.03
C THR A 361 -1.92 16.88 -24.83
N PHE A 362 -3.05 16.18 -24.91
CA PHE A 362 -4.08 16.11 -23.89
C PHE A 362 -4.59 14.68 -23.68
N LEU A 363 -4.79 14.30 -22.43
CA LEU A 363 -5.49 13.09 -22.01
C LEU A 363 -6.62 13.50 -21.06
N ASP A 364 -7.80 12.96 -21.27
CA ASP A 364 -8.93 13.16 -20.37
C ASP A 364 -8.75 12.36 -19.06
N GLU A 365 -9.54 12.74 -18.05
CA GLU A 365 -9.49 12.16 -16.71
C GLU A 365 -9.71 10.64 -16.71
N ASP A 366 -10.67 10.15 -17.50
CA ASP A 366 -11.03 8.73 -17.53
C ASP A 366 -9.86 7.93 -18.11
N THR A 367 -9.28 8.41 -19.21
CA THR A 367 -8.08 7.81 -19.81
C THR A 367 -6.91 7.74 -18.83
N LEU A 368 -6.67 8.77 -18.03
CA LEU A 368 -5.62 8.75 -17.00
C LEU A 368 -5.86 7.68 -15.93
N TYR A 369 -7.10 7.48 -15.49
CA TYR A 369 -7.42 6.41 -14.55
C TYR A 369 -7.23 5.03 -15.17
N LYS A 370 -7.66 4.82 -16.42
CA LYS A 370 -7.45 3.56 -17.16
C LYS A 370 -5.98 3.17 -17.22
N ILE A 371 -5.13 4.13 -17.60
CA ILE A 371 -3.69 3.93 -17.66
C ILE A 371 -3.12 3.64 -16.27
N SER A 372 -3.52 4.42 -15.26
CA SER A 372 -3.02 4.26 -13.89
C SER A 372 -3.33 2.88 -13.32
N ASP A 373 -4.58 2.41 -13.42
CA ASP A 373 -4.98 1.09 -12.91
C ASP A 373 -4.28 -0.04 -13.68
N SER A 374 -4.10 0.12 -15.00
CA SER A 374 -3.36 -0.85 -15.83
C SER A 374 -1.89 -0.93 -15.41
N LEU A 375 -1.22 0.21 -15.19
CA LEU A 375 0.17 0.25 -14.73
C LEU A 375 0.31 -0.37 -13.34
N LEU A 376 -0.66 -0.16 -12.45
CA LEU A 376 -0.68 -0.78 -11.12
C LEU A 376 -0.80 -2.31 -11.23
N ILE A 377 -1.70 -2.84 -12.06
CA ILE A 377 -1.82 -4.28 -12.31
C ILE A 377 -0.51 -4.86 -12.87
N LEU A 378 0.11 -4.19 -13.86
CA LEU A 378 1.40 -4.60 -14.41
C LEU A 378 2.51 -4.57 -13.36
N SER A 379 2.46 -3.63 -12.41
CA SER A 379 3.42 -3.56 -11.31
C SER A 379 3.33 -4.76 -10.37
N CYS A 380 2.11 -5.22 -10.05
CA CYS A 380 1.89 -6.42 -9.25
C CYS A 380 2.47 -7.66 -9.95
N ILE A 381 2.20 -7.81 -11.25
CA ILE A 381 2.72 -8.91 -12.08
C ILE A 381 4.25 -8.89 -12.14
N ALA A 382 4.85 -7.74 -12.46
CA ALA A 382 6.30 -7.56 -12.51
C ALA A 382 7.00 -7.71 -11.14
N GLY A 383 6.25 -7.58 -10.04
CA GLY A 383 6.76 -7.71 -8.68
C GLY A 383 7.24 -9.12 -8.34
N LEU A 384 6.66 -10.15 -8.95
CA LEU A 384 6.81 -11.55 -8.52
C LEU A 384 8.10 -12.23 -8.98
N ARG A 385 8.31 -12.30 -10.30
CA ARG A 385 9.35 -13.13 -10.91
C ARG A 385 10.05 -12.44 -12.06
N GLU A 386 11.24 -12.91 -12.40
CA GLU A 386 12.08 -12.31 -13.44
C GLU A 386 11.46 -12.44 -14.85
N ASP A 387 10.91 -13.61 -15.15
CA ASP A 387 10.21 -13.92 -16.40
C ASP A 387 9.00 -12.99 -16.65
N TYR A 388 8.30 -12.57 -15.59
CA TYR A 388 7.19 -11.61 -15.72
C TYR A 388 7.67 -10.18 -15.97
N ARG A 389 8.81 -9.78 -15.40
CA ARG A 389 9.43 -8.48 -15.71
C ARG A 389 9.84 -8.41 -17.17
N GLU A 390 10.46 -9.46 -17.68
CA GLU A 390 10.83 -9.59 -19.09
C GLU A 390 9.61 -9.58 -20.02
N LEU A 391 8.49 -10.16 -19.60
CA LEU A 391 7.25 -10.11 -20.36
C LEU A 391 6.70 -8.68 -20.45
N VAL A 392 6.64 -7.95 -19.33
CA VAL A 392 6.06 -6.59 -19.29
C VAL A 392 6.85 -5.60 -20.13
N ILE A 393 8.19 -5.66 -20.12
CA ILE A 393 9.03 -4.73 -20.89
C ILE A 393 9.01 -4.98 -22.41
N ARG A 394 8.41 -6.07 -22.88
CA ARG A 394 8.20 -6.29 -24.33
C ARG A 394 7.18 -5.31 -24.91
N TYR A 395 6.36 -4.71 -24.05
CA TYR A 395 5.40 -3.68 -24.43
C TYR A 395 6.01 -2.28 -24.25
N ASP A 396 5.62 -1.34 -25.11
CA ASP A 396 6.13 0.03 -25.11
C ASP A 396 5.48 0.89 -24.01
N VAL A 397 5.68 0.49 -22.75
CA VAL A 397 5.16 1.19 -21.55
C VAL A 397 6.14 2.24 -21.02
N ALA A 398 7.37 2.27 -21.54
CA ALA A 398 8.40 3.24 -21.16
C ALA A 398 7.98 4.71 -21.32
N PRO A 399 7.36 5.13 -22.44
CA PRO A 399 7.04 6.55 -22.66
C PRO A 399 6.13 7.13 -21.58
N VAL A 400 5.06 6.41 -21.20
CA VAL A 400 4.12 6.88 -20.17
C VAL A 400 4.76 6.95 -18.78
N ILE A 401 5.69 6.04 -18.46
CA ILE A 401 6.43 6.06 -17.20
C ILE A 401 7.30 7.31 -17.14
N VAL A 402 8.10 7.56 -18.18
CA VAL A 402 9.03 8.70 -18.22
C VAL A 402 8.27 10.03 -18.20
N ASP A 403 7.18 10.13 -18.96
CA ASP A 403 6.43 11.38 -19.09
C ASP A 403 5.60 11.70 -17.85
N SER A 404 4.97 10.71 -17.20
CA SER A 404 4.23 10.94 -15.95
C SER A 404 5.15 11.49 -14.84
N ILE A 405 6.31 10.84 -14.62
CA ILE A 405 7.33 11.30 -13.66
C ILE A 405 7.79 12.73 -13.99
N THR A 406 8.11 12.99 -15.27
CA THR A 406 8.61 14.29 -15.70
C THR A 406 7.56 15.40 -15.53
N ARG A 407 6.31 15.13 -15.90
CA ARG A 407 5.19 16.09 -15.83
C ARG A 407 4.81 16.38 -14.39
N HIS A 408 4.84 15.39 -13.50
CA HIS A 408 4.51 15.59 -12.09
C HIS A 408 5.45 16.59 -11.42
N ALA A 409 6.77 16.42 -11.57
CA ALA A 409 7.75 17.40 -11.09
C ALA A 409 7.55 18.79 -11.72
N LYS A 410 7.17 18.83 -13.01
CA LYS A 410 6.91 20.09 -13.72
C LYS A 410 5.68 20.83 -13.16
N ILE A 411 4.59 20.12 -12.87
CA ILE A 411 3.37 20.72 -12.29
C ILE A 411 3.69 21.39 -10.96
N TYR A 412 4.48 20.75 -10.09
CA TYR A 412 4.91 21.36 -8.84
C TYR A 412 5.81 22.59 -9.03
N ARG A 413 6.69 22.57 -10.03
CA ARG A 413 7.48 23.77 -10.39
C ARG A 413 6.61 24.92 -10.87
N GLU A 414 5.56 24.64 -11.66
CA GLU A 414 4.62 25.63 -12.16
C GLU A 414 3.70 26.21 -11.07
N LEU A 415 3.51 25.51 -9.94
CA LEU A 415 2.82 26.06 -8.76
C LEU A 415 3.64 27.15 -8.06
N ASP A 416 4.95 27.23 -8.28
CA ASP A 416 5.85 28.26 -7.74
C ASP A 416 5.67 28.49 -6.22
N SER A 417 5.61 27.40 -5.46
CA SER A 417 5.46 27.41 -3.99
C SER A 417 4.20 28.09 -3.43
N ARG A 418 3.22 28.42 -4.28
CA ARG A 418 1.94 28.95 -3.82
C ARG A 418 1.06 27.84 -3.26
N LYS A 419 0.13 28.20 -2.36
CA LYS A 419 -0.89 27.27 -1.87
C LYS A 419 -1.75 26.76 -3.04
N PRO A 420 -1.96 25.43 -3.17
CA PRO A 420 -2.82 24.87 -4.20
C PRO A 420 -4.27 25.36 -4.05
N THR A 421 -4.86 25.81 -5.16
CA THR A 421 -6.30 26.07 -5.26
C THR A 421 -7.07 24.75 -5.41
N PRO A 422 -8.40 24.73 -5.24
CA PRO A 422 -9.18 23.52 -5.46
C PRO A 422 -9.00 22.89 -6.86
N ALA A 423 -8.79 23.71 -7.90
CA ALA A 423 -8.51 23.21 -9.25
C ALA A 423 -7.12 22.55 -9.33
N ASP A 424 -6.11 23.16 -8.70
CA ASP A 424 -4.76 22.58 -8.63
C ASP A 424 -4.78 21.23 -7.91
N VAL A 425 -5.54 21.11 -6.81
CA VAL A 425 -5.67 19.86 -6.05
C VAL A 425 -6.22 18.73 -6.94
N GLY A 426 -7.21 19.01 -7.78
CA GLY A 426 -7.74 18.02 -8.73
C GLY A 426 -6.67 17.52 -9.71
N VAL A 427 -5.90 18.45 -10.29
CA VAL A 427 -4.78 18.13 -11.19
C VAL A 427 -3.68 17.35 -10.47
N LEU A 428 -3.33 17.75 -9.26
CA LEU A 428 -2.31 17.08 -8.44
C LEU A 428 -2.73 15.66 -8.07
N LYS A 429 -3.99 15.42 -7.66
CA LYS A 429 -4.50 14.07 -7.37
C LYS A 429 -4.37 13.15 -8.59
N LEU A 430 -4.74 13.63 -9.79
CA LEU A 430 -4.61 12.87 -11.04
C LEU A 430 -3.15 12.61 -11.41
N SER A 431 -2.32 13.65 -11.34
CA SER A 431 -0.89 13.59 -11.65
C SER A 431 -0.13 12.67 -10.71
N ASN A 432 -0.38 12.77 -9.40
CA ASN A 432 0.22 11.88 -8.40
C ASN A 432 -0.12 10.43 -8.72
N ARG A 433 -1.39 10.14 -8.97
CA ARG A 433 -1.88 8.77 -9.15
C ARG A 433 -1.22 8.03 -10.31
N ILE A 434 -1.16 8.65 -11.48
CA ILE A 434 -0.51 8.04 -12.64
C ILE A 434 0.99 7.88 -12.39
N THR A 435 1.62 8.89 -11.77
CA THR A 435 3.05 8.86 -11.44
C THR A 435 3.38 7.78 -10.42
N LEU A 436 2.53 7.61 -9.41
CA LEU A 436 2.67 6.59 -8.39
C LEU A 436 2.55 5.19 -8.99
N SER A 437 1.58 4.97 -9.88
CA SER A 437 1.42 3.70 -10.61
C SER A 437 2.63 3.40 -11.52
N SER A 438 3.12 4.41 -12.24
CA SER A 438 4.37 4.33 -13.02
C SER A 438 5.57 3.99 -12.14
N CYS A 439 5.70 4.63 -10.97
CA CYS A 439 6.78 4.38 -10.03
C CYS A 439 6.67 2.99 -9.37
N TYR A 440 5.48 2.46 -9.11
CA TYR A 440 5.32 1.08 -8.65
C TYR A 440 5.78 0.07 -9.68
N LEU A 441 5.42 0.27 -10.96
CA LEU A 441 5.90 -0.58 -12.04
C LEU A 441 7.43 -0.48 -12.16
N LEU A 442 7.96 0.74 -12.20
CA LEU A 442 9.40 1.00 -12.26
C LEU A 442 10.16 0.36 -11.08
N ARG A 443 9.62 0.44 -9.86
CA ARG A 443 10.20 -0.21 -8.67
C ARG A 443 10.24 -1.72 -8.79
N SER A 444 9.20 -2.32 -9.39
CA SER A 444 9.13 -3.76 -9.60
C SER A 444 10.15 -4.21 -10.65
N LEU A 445 10.31 -3.43 -11.73
CA LEU A 445 11.32 -3.67 -12.76
C LEU A 445 12.76 -3.48 -12.21
N SER A 446 13.00 -2.51 -11.32
CA SER A 446 14.33 -2.24 -10.77
C SER A 446 14.85 -3.32 -9.82
N ARG A 447 14.03 -4.30 -9.44
CA ARG A 447 14.50 -5.48 -8.69
C ARG A 447 15.34 -6.43 -9.55
N SER A 448 15.30 -6.30 -10.87
CA SER A 448 16.08 -7.11 -11.79
C SER A 448 17.48 -6.53 -12.02
N ALA A 449 18.51 -7.34 -11.77
CA ALA A 449 19.89 -6.99 -12.09
C ALA A 449 20.17 -6.93 -13.60
N SER A 450 19.41 -7.66 -14.43
CA SER A 450 19.55 -7.61 -15.89
C SER A 450 19.04 -6.26 -16.42
N LEU A 451 17.84 -5.85 -15.98
CA LEU A 451 17.21 -4.60 -16.41
C LEU A 451 17.91 -3.35 -15.90
N LEU A 452 18.53 -3.41 -14.72
CA LEU A 452 19.36 -2.32 -14.19
C LEU A 452 20.55 -1.96 -15.09
N ARG A 453 21.03 -2.90 -15.92
CA ARG A 453 22.19 -2.68 -16.81
C ARG A 453 21.81 -2.31 -18.24
N THR A 454 20.56 -2.51 -18.63
CA THR A 454 20.08 -2.30 -20.00
C THR A 454 18.91 -1.32 -20.00
N TYR A 455 17.69 -1.84 -19.80
CA TYR A 455 16.43 -1.11 -19.92
C TYR A 455 16.40 0.17 -19.08
N LEU A 456 16.77 0.10 -17.79
CA LEU A 456 16.68 1.26 -16.89
C LEU A 456 17.70 2.37 -17.22
N VAL A 457 18.82 2.03 -17.82
CA VAL A 457 19.83 2.99 -18.29
C VAL A 457 19.26 3.81 -19.45
N GLU A 458 18.57 3.15 -20.38
CA GLU A 458 17.97 3.79 -21.56
C GLU A 458 16.89 4.80 -21.19
N LEU A 459 16.16 4.57 -20.10
CA LEU A 459 15.10 5.48 -19.63
C LEU A 459 15.63 6.82 -19.07
N LYS A 460 16.92 6.92 -18.73
CA LYS A 460 17.56 8.14 -18.17
C LYS A 460 16.77 8.75 -17.00
N LEU A 461 16.40 7.91 -16.04
CA LEU A 461 15.46 8.25 -14.98
C LEU A 461 16.09 8.96 -13.78
N VAL A 462 17.40 8.87 -13.57
CA VAL A 462 18.05 9.33 -12.32
C VAL A 462 17.69 10.78 -11.98
N ARG A 463 17.93 11.72 -12.89
CA ARG A 463 17.58 13.13 -12.67
C ARG A 463 16.08 13.33 -12.42
N LYS A 464 15.23 12.58 -13.13
CA LYS A 464 13.76 12.68 -13.01
C LYS A 464 13.26 12.18 -11.64
N LEU A 465 13.88 11.12 -11.10
CA LEU A 465 13.60 10.61 -9.76
C LEU A 465 14.08 11.59 -8.68
N VAL A 466 15.27 12.17 -8.85
CA VAL A 466 15.80 13.20 -7.93
C VAL A 466 14.91 14.44 -7.94
N ASP A 467 14.42 14.87 -9.10
CA ASP A 467 13.45 15.99 -9.21
C ASP A 467 12.16 15.73 -8.41
N LEU A 468 11.64 14.49 -8.38
CA LEU A 468 10.48 14.15 -7.54
C LEU A 468 10.79 14.25 -6.03
N LEU A 469 11.98 13.83 -5.60
CA LEU A 469 12.41 13.95 -4.20
C LEU A 469 12.62 15.41 -3.79
N HIS A 470 12.96 16.28 -4.74
CA HIS A 470 13.13 17.72 -4.54
C HIS A 470 11.83 18.49 -4.34
N ILE A 471 10.67 17.91 -4.66
CA ILE A 471 9.38 18.58 -4.46
C ILE A 471 9.31 19.10 -3.01
N PRO A 472 9.14 20.42 -2.78
CA PRO A 472 9.23 20.99 -1.44
C PRO A 472 8.16 20.44 -0.48
N ASP A 473 8.58 20.09 0.75
CA ASP A 473 7.69 19.51 1.76
C ASP A 473 6.63 20.53 2.24
N ASP A 474 6.92 21.82 2.23
CA ASP A 474 5.98 22.89 2.56
C ASP A 474 4.80 22.97 1.59
N ILE A 475 5.02 22.76 0.29
CA ILE A 475 3.91 22.68 -0.68
C ILE A 475 3.04 21.45 -0.40
N ILE A 476 3.68 20.32 -0.10
CA ILE A 476 2.98 19.07 0.24
C ILE A 476 2.18 19.22 1.54
N GLU A 477 2.72 19.90 2.54
CA GLU A 477 2.03 20.21 3.80
C GLU A 477 0.83 21.14 3.63
N ASN A 478 0.79 21.94 2.56
CA ASN A 478 -0.35 22.79 2.20
C ASN A 478 -1.46 22.05 1.44
N CYS A 479 -1.25 20.78 1.05
CA CYS A 479 -2.23 19.95 0.36
C CYS A 479 -3.23 19.31 1.35
N PRO A 480 -4.43 18.90 0.88
CA PRO A 480 -5.35 18.09 1.68
C PRO A 480 -4.70 16.77 2.15
N ASP A 481 -5.16 16.24 3.28
CA ASP A 481 -4.56 15.08 3.96
C ASP A 481 -4.36 13.86 3.05
N GLU A 482 -5.36 13.51 2.23
CA GLU A 482 -5.27 12.37 1.30
C GLU A 482 -4.13 12.57 0.28
N LEU A 483 -4.13 13.70 -0.42
CA LEU A 483 -3.08 14.02 -1.40
C LEU A 483 -1.70 14.11 -0.75
N ARG A 484 -1.62 14.73 0.43
CA ARG A 484 -0.37 14.83 1.20
C ARG A 484 0.21 13.45 1.50
N LEU A 485 -0.60 12.50 1.96
CA LEU A 485 -0.14 11.13 2.22
C LEU A 485 0.29 10.41 0.93
N ASP A 486 -0.41 10.65 -0.19
CA ASP A 486 -0.05 10.09 -1.49
C ASP A 486 1.25 10.66 -2.06
N GLU A 487 1.56 11.93 -1.80
CA GLU A 487 2.86 12.55 -2.15
C GLU A 487 4.01 11.96 -1.32
N ILE A 488 3.80 11.78 -0.01
CA ILE A 488 4.78 11.10 0.85
C ILE A 488 5.00 9.65 0.42
N ARG A 489 3.92 8.96 0.00
CA ARG A 489 3.99 7.62 -0.57
C ARG A 489 4.79 7.62 -1.87
N LEU A 490 4.55 8.56 -2.78
CA LEU A 490 5.30 8.69 -4.02
C LEU A 490 6.80 8.84 -3.75
N LYS A 491 7.20 9.78 -2.87
CA LYS A 491 8.62 9.94 -2.46
C LYS A 491 9.20 8.65 -1.86
N SER A 492 8.42 7.93 -1.05
CA SER A 492 8.84 6.66 -0.46
C SER A 492 9.07 5.57 -1.53
N VAL A 493 8.22 5.51 -2.56
CA VAL A 493 8.40 4.58 -3.69
C VAL A 493 9.63 4.96 -4.53
N VAL A 494 9.83 6.26 -4.76
CA VAL A 494 11.02 6.77 -5.47
C VAL A 494 12.31 6.40 -4.73
N LEU A 495 12.38 6.59 -3.41
CA LEU A 495 13.52 6.14 -2.61
C LEU A 495 13.72 4.62 -2.69
N GLY A 496 12.64 3.84 -2.77
CA GLY A 496 12.70 2.41 -3.01
C GLY A 496 13.30 2.04 -4.38
N ILE A 497 12.98 2.80 -5.44
CA ILE A 497 13.61 2.64 -6.76
C ILE A 497 15.10 2.97 -6.67
N VAL A 498 15.45 4.10 -6.06
CA VAL A 498 16.85 4.54 -5.87
C VAL A 498 17.65 3.50 -5.09
N SER A 499 17.05 2.91 -4.04
CA SER A 499 17.68 1.87 -3.23
C SER A 499 18.03 0.63 -4.04
N ASN A 500 17.16 0.20 -4.96
CA ASN A 500 17.45 -0.91 -5.88
C ASN A 500 18.52 -0.53 -6.92
N SER A 501 18.63 0.75 -7.28
CA SER A 501 19.50 1.24 -8.35
C SER A 501 20.88 1.70 -7.90
N ILE A 502 21.15 1.87 -6.59
CA ILE A 502 22.44 2.34 -6.06
C ILE A 502 23.41 1.20 -5.68
N VAL A 503 23.02 -0.05 -5.94
CA VAL A 503 23.83 -1.25 -5.68
C VAL A 503 25.05 -1.33 -6.60
N GLU A 504 26.11 -2.03 -6.16
CA GLU A 504 27.43 -2.06 -6.81
C GLU A 504 27.42 -2.41 -8.31
N PHE A 505 26.54 -3.33 -8.72
CA PHE A 505 26.48 -3.83 -10.09
C PHE A 505 25.56 -3.01 -11.02
N SER A 506 24.96 -1.93 -10.52
CA SER A 506 24.08 -1.05 -11.27
C SER A 506 24.89 -0.06 -12.12
N ALA A 507 24.51 0.11 -13.39
CA ALA A 507 25.17 1.03 -14.31
C ALA A 507 24.96 2.51 -13.96
N VAL A 508 23.90 2.84 -13.19
CA VAL A 508 23.56 4.21 -12.79
C VAL A 508 24.06 4.59 -11.38
N LYS A 509 24.82 3.73 -10.70
CA LYS A 509 25.31 3.95 -9.33
C LYS A 509 26.06 5.28 -9.20
N HIS A 510 26.98 5.58 -10.11
CA HIS A 510 27.79 6.80 -10.05
C HIS A 510 26.96 8.07 -10.26
N GLU A 511 25.90 8.03 -11.07
CA GLU A 511 25.00 9.16 -11.26
C GLU A 511 24.15 9.43 -10.00
N LEU A 512 23.78 8.35 -9.29
CA LEU A 512 23.05 8.44 -8.02
C LEU A 512 23.93 8.82 -6.83
N ALA A 513 25.23 8.56 -6.88
CA ALA A 513 26.19 8.93 -5.83
C ALA A 513 26.54 10.43 -5.86
N SER A 514 25.53 11.29 -5.86
CA SER A 514 25.66 12.75 -5.95
C SER A 514 25.45 13.45 -4.61
N ASP A 515 26.08 14.61 -4.44
CA ASP A 515 25.90 15.47 -3.26
C ASP A 515 24.44 15.92 -3.09
N GLU A 516 23.72 16.10 -4.19
CA GLU A 516 22.31 16.48 -4.19
C GLU A 516 21.44 15.39 -3.54
N LEU A 517 21.64 14.12 -3.90
CA LEU A 517 20.93 13.01 -3.26
C LEU A 517 21.33 12.90 -1.78
N ALA A 518 22.62 13.04 -1.45
CA ALA A 518 23.09 13.02 -0.06
C ALA A 518 22.39 14.07 0.80
N LEU A 519 22.24 15.31 0.31
CA LEU A 519 21.52 16.38 1.01
C LEU A 519 20.03 16.06 1.21
N LEU A 520 19.37 15.46 0.21
CA LEU A 520 17.98 15.02 0.34
C LEU A 520 17.81 13.92 1.39
N LEU A 521 18.66 12.89 1.36
CA LEU A 521 18.65 11.79 2.34
C LEU A 521 18.87 12.32 3.75
N ARG A 522 19.83 13.25 3.91
CA ARG A 522 20.08 13.94 5.18
C ARG A 522 18.82 14.64 5.68
N ARG A 523 18.18 15.47 4.85
CA ARG A 523 16.95 16.16 5.22
C ARG A 523 15.87 15.18 5.68
N PHE A 524 15.64 14.10 4.93
CA PHE A 524 14.63 13.10 5.30
C PHE A 524 14.94 12.37 6.60
N ILE A 525 16.21 12.05 6.87
CA ILE A 525 16.61 11.32 8.08
C ILE A 525 16.50 12.20 9.34
N TYR A 526 16.89 13.47 9.25
CA TYR A 526 16.96 14.37 10.40
C TYR A 526 15.67 15.12 10.67
N GLU A 527 14.90 15.49 9.64
CA GLU A 527 13.81 16.46 9.76
C GLU A 527 12.42 15.87 9.46
N SER A 528 12.35 14.76 8.70
CA SER A 528 11.05 14.21 8.32
C SER A 528 10.34 13.57 9.52
N ARG A 529 9.04 13.84 9.65
CA ARG A 529 8.16 13.14 10.60
C ARG A 529 7.57 11.83 10.07
N TYR A 530 7.82 11.52 8.80
CA TYR A 530 7.24 10.34 8.15
C TYR A 530 8.25 9.20 8.16
N ASP A 531 7.96 8.16 8.95
CA ASP A 531 8.82 6.99 9.08
C ASP A 531 9.14 6.33 7.73
N SER A 532 8.20 6.35 6.78
CA SER A 532 8.42 5.80 5.45
C SER A 532 9.57 6.49 4.72
N LEU A 533 9.73 7.81 4.86
CA LEU A 533 10.84 8.54 4.24
C LEU A 533 12.16 8.28 4.96
N ARG A 534 12.14 8.27 6.30
CA ARG A 534 13.32 7.97 7.13
C ARG A 534 13.86 6.57 6.84
N MET A 535 12.98 5.57 6.89
CA MET A 535 13.28 4.17 6.63
C MET A 535 13.82 3.97 5.20
N ASN A 536 13.12 4.46 4.16
CA ASN A 536 13.61 4.26 2.79
C ASN A 536 14.92 5.04 2.51
N SER A 537 15.15 6.18 3.17
CA SER A 537 16.43 6.90 3.06
C SER A 537 17.59 6.12 3.68
N LEU A 538 17.37 5.51 4.84
CA LEU A 538 18.35 4.59 5.46
C LEU A 538 18.58 3.37 4.58
N TRP A 539 17.56 2.85 3.90
CA TRP A 539 17.73 1.75 2.96
C TRP A 539 18.64 2.13 1.77
N VAL A 540 18.50 3.34 1.23
CA VAL A 540 19.40 3.84 0.17
C VAL A 540 20.85 3.87 0.68
N ILE A 541 21.08 4.39 1.89
CA ILE A 541 22.42 4.43 2.50
C ILE A 541 22.96 3.03 2.79
N LYS A 542 22.12 2.13 3.31
CA LYS A 542 22.48 0.73 3.55
C LYS A 542 23.02 0.08 2.27
N ASN A 543 22.28 0.23 1.17
CA ASN A 543 22.62 -0.39 -0.10
C ASN A 543 23.84 0.27 -0.76
N SER A 544 24.02 1.59 -0.62
CA SER A 544 25.20 2.27 -1.16
C SER A 544 26.50 1.84 -0.48
N LEU A 545 26.44 1.51 0.82
CA LEU A 545 27.56 1.01 1.61
C LEU A 545 27.92 -0.46 1.32
N PHE A 546 27.07 -1.20 0.60
CA PHE A 546 27.35 -2.58 0.23
C PHE A 546 28.52 -2.66 -0.77
N GLY A 547 29.43 -3.62 -0.56
CA GLY A 547 30.68 -3.76 -1.34
C GLY A 547 31.89 -3.02 -0.75
N GLY A 548 31.68 -2.12 0.21
CA GLY A 548 32.76 -1.59 1.07
C GLY A 548 33.78 -0.68 0.37
N ASN A 549 33.42 -0.02 -0.73
CA ASN A 549 34.30 0.93 -1.39
C ASN A 549 34.48 2.22 -0.55
N ARG A 550 35.61 2.92 -0.76
CA ARG A 550 35.98 4.11 0.03
C ARG A 550 35.04 5.28 -0.21
N GLU A 551 34.67 5.52 -1.47
CA GLU A 551 33.79 6.61 -1.91
C GLU A 551 32.43 6.57 -1.20
N SER A 552 31.79 5.40 -1.10
CA SER A 552 30.49 5.27 -0.43
C SER A 552 30.58 5.52 1.07
N LYS A 553 31.70 5.18 1.72
CA LYS A 553 31.92 5.50 3.15
C LYS A 553 32.20 6.99 3.37
N GLU A 554 32.90 7.66 2.45
CA GLU A 554 33.11 9.10 2.48
C GLU A 554 31.77 9.85 2.26
N ASN A 555 30.97 9.45 1.27
CA ASN A 555 29.63 10.00 1.04
C ASN A 555 28.67 9.76 2.21
N PHE A 556 28.77 8.61 2.90
CA PHE A 556 28.02 8.38 4.14
C PHE A 556 28.32 9.46 5.19
N GLN A 557 29.59 9.79 5.41
CA GLN A 557 30.00 10.76 6.43
C GLN A 557 29.49 12.18 6.15
N THR A 558 29.29 12.56 4.88
CA THR A 558 28.69 13.85 4.51
C THR A 558 27.16 13.85 4.64
N THR A 559 26.54 12.67 4.50
CA THR A 559 25.09 12.48 4.55
C THR A 559 24.55 12.42 5.98
N VAL A 560 25.13 11.57 6.85
CA VAL A 560 24.61 11.30 8.19
C VAL A 560 25.74 11.00 9.18
N SER A 561 25.61 11.51 10.40
CA SER A 561 26.55 11.26 11.49
C SER A 561 26.32 9.90 12.15
N LEU A 562 27.39 9.30 12.69
CA LEU A 562 27.28 8.07 13.48
C LEU A 562 26.39 8.24 14.71
N ASP A 563 26.45 9.40 15.40
CA ASP A 563 25.55 9.72 16.51
C ASP A 563 24.08 9.59 16.13
N LYS A 564 23.72 10.05 14.91
CA LYS A 564 22.33 9.94 14.45
C LYS A 564 21.98 8.48 14.17
N ILE A 565 22.88 7.69 13.58
CA ILE A 565 22.65 6.25 13.39
C ILE A 565 22.48 5.53 14.74
N PHE A 566 23.27 5.86 15.76
CA PHE A 566 23.12 5.30 17.10
C PHE A 566 21.76 5.66 17.72
N GLU A 567 21.31 6.91 17.56
CA GLU A 567 19.96 7.33 17.98
C GLU A 567 18.87 6.49 17.29
N LEU A 568 18.99 6.29 15.97
CA LEU A 568 18.00 5.57 15.14
C LEU A 568 17.96 4.05 15.42
N CYS A 569 19.04 3.47 15.95
CA CYS A 569 19.03 2.10 16.44
C CYS A 569 18.04 1.90 17.62
N GLY A 570 17.64 2.97 18.31
CA GLY A 570 16.60 2.98 19.34
C GLY A 570 15.25 3.55 18.92
N ASP A 571 15.03 3.74 17.62
CA ASP A 571 13.76 4.27 17.08
C ASP A 571 12.58 3.32 17.37
N PRO A 572 11.37 3.81 17.68
CA PRO A 572 10.20 2.94 17.88
C PRO A 572 9.85 2.07 16.66
N ASN A 573 10.24 2.47 15.45
CA ASN A 573 10.02 1.72 14.24
C ASN A 573 11.11 0.66 14.03
N GLU A 574 10.76 -0.62 14.14
CA GLU A 574 11.72 -1.74 14.06
C GLU A 574 12.45 -1.81 12.71
N ARG A 575 11.85 -1.37 11.60
CA ARG A 575 12.54 -1.30 10.29
C ARG A 575 13.60 -0.21 10.24
N ILE A 576 13.39 0.90 10.95
CA ILE A 576 14.41 1.94 11.12
C ILE A 576 15.57 1.38 11.95
N GLN A 577 15.27 0.62 13.02
CA GLN A 577 16.32 -0.03 13.81
C GLN A 577 17.13 -1.01 12.97
N GLU A 578 16.46 -1.92 12.26
CA GLU A 578 17.07 -2.93 11.39
C GLU A 578 18.05 -2.28 10.39
N HIS A 579 17.58 -1.30 9.61
CA HIS A 579 18.43 -0.61 8.65
C HIS A 579 19.57 0.17 9.30
N SER A 580 19.37 0.71 10.51
CA SER A 580 20.45 1.41 11.23
C SER A 580 21.56 0.45 11.66
N PHE A 581 21.20 -0.72 12.18
CA PHE A 581 22.18 -1.76 12.52
C PHE A 581 22.85 -2.34 11.28
N ASP A 582 22.13 -2.52 10.18
CA ASP A 582 22.72 -2.93 8.90
C ASP A 582 23.71 -1.90 8.34
N ILE A 583 23.48 -0.60 8.55
CA ILE A 583 24.46 0.44 8.20
C ILE A 583 25.74 0.27 9.03
N LEU A 584 25.62 0.07 10.35
CA LEU A 584 26.78 -0.16 11.22
C LEU A 584 27.53 -1.43 10.81
N ARG A 585 26.80 -2.50 10.47
CA ARG A 585 27.32 -3.75 9.91
C ARG A 585 28.12 -3.47 8.64
N ASN A 586 27.55 -2.78 7.66
CA ASN A 586 28.20 -2.51 6.37
C ASN A 586 29.43 -1.60 6.52
N LEU A 587 29.40 -0.65 7.47
CA LEU A 587 30.55 0.20 7.78
C LEU A 587 31.71 -0.60 8.41
N ALA A 588 31.41 -1.62 9.21
CA ALA A 588 32.40 -2.50 9.86
C ALA A 588 33.04 -3.53 8.92
N VAL A 589 32.59 -3.63 7.66
CA VAL A 589 33.14 -4.59 6.67
C VAL A 589 34.26 -3.96 5.83
N GLY A 590 35.21 -4.80 5.42
CA GLY A 590 36.17 -4.52 4.34
C GLY A 590 37.48 -3.87 4.77
N HIS A 591 38.32 -3.54 3.77
CA HIS A 591 39.66 -2.97 3.99
C HIS A 591 39.61 -1.61 4.71
N PHE A 592 38.63 -0.77 4.39
CA PHE A 592 38.39 0.52 5.05
C PHE A 592 37.33 0.39 6.15
N ASN A 593 37.38 -0.66 6.98
CA ASN A 593 36.37 -0.89 8.01
C ASN A 593 36.39 0.20 9.10
N TYR A 594 35.20 0.54 9.60
CA TYR A 594 35.01 1.54 10.65
C TYR A 594 34.77 0.90 12.02
N ALA A 595 35.12 -0.39 12.22
CA ALA A 595 34.82 -1.12 13.45
C ALA A 595 35.33 -0.39 14.71
N ASN A 596 36.61 0.00 14.73
CA ASN A 596 37.20 0.72 15.86
C ASN A 596 36.61 2.14 16.01
N LYS A 597 36.33 2.80 14.88
CA LYS A 597 35.70 4.13 14.87
C LYS A 597 34.30 4.07 15.47
N ILE A 598 33.48 3.09 15.11
CA ILE A 598 32.13 2.89 15.64
C ILE A 598 32.18 2.73 17.16
N MET A 599 33.06 1.88 17.67
CA MET A 599 33.19 1.66 19.11
C MET A 599 33.67 2.92 19.86
N ALA A 600 34.67 3.62 19.32
CA ALA A 600 35.19 4.84 19.92
C ALA A 600 34.17 5.98 19.90
N ASP A 601 33.54 6.23 18.75
CA ASP A 601 32.57 7.30 18.55
C ASP A 601 31.31 7.05 19.42
N PHE A 602 30.86 5.80 19.56
CA PHE A 602 29.76 5.48 20.47
C PHE A 602 30.11 5.81 21.92
N SER A 603 31.27 5.38 22.41
CA SER A 603 31.68 5.66 23.80
C SER A 603 31.81 7.15 24.10
N ALA A 604 32.10 7.96 23.07
CA ALA A 604 32.13 9.42 23.16
C ALA A 604 30.77 10.11 22.91
N SER A 605 29.75 9.37 22.47
CA SER A 605 28.45 9.91 22.06
C SER A 605 27.61 10.42 23.23
N GLU A 606 26.73 11.37 22.95
CA GLU A 606 25.72 11.82 23.91
C GLU A 606 24.76 10.70 24.32
N LEU A 607 24.48 9.77 23.40
CA LEU A 607 23.60 8.65 23.66
C LEU A 607 24.17 7.72 24.73
N ALA A 608 25.47 7.38 24.64
CA ALA A 608 26.13 6.55 25.65
C ALA A 608 26.07 7.20 27.04
N ARG A 609 26.34 8.51 27.13
CA ARG A 609 26.21 9.28 28.38
C ARG A 609 24.79 9.25 28.94
N ARG A 610 23.79 9.48 28.09
CA ARG A 610 22.36 9.52 28.48
C ARG A 610 21.82 8.16 28.91
N THR A 611 22.24 7.09 28.27
CA THR A 611 21.79 5.71 28.56
C THR A 611 22.60 5.03 29.65
N GLY A 612 23.73 5.62 30.07
CA GLY A 612 24.63 5.06 31.07
C GLY A 612 25.38 3.82 30.57
N GLN A 613 25.48 3.63 29.26
CA GLN A 613 26.16 2.49 28.66
C GLN A 613 27.65 2.80 28.47
N SER A 614 28.49 2.00 29.13
CA SER A 614 29.96 2.16 29.16
C SER A 614 30.64 1.84 27.84
N SER A 615 30.04 1.00 26.99
CA SER A 615 30.63 0.56 25.73
C SER A 615 29.58 0.31 24.64
N PHE A 616 30.02 0.32 23.38
CA PHE A 616 29.18 -0.06 22.25
C PHE A 616 28.67 -1.52 22.35
N LEU A 617 29.43 -2.41 22.98
CA LEU A 617 29.01 -3.80 23.19
C LEU A 617 27.86 -3.90 24.19
N ASP A 618 27.86 -3.07 25.24
CA ASP A 618 26.75 -2.98 26.20
C ASP A 618 25.48 -2.45 25.52
N PHE A 619 25.66 -1.50 24.58
CA PHE A 619 24.59 -1.02 23.73
C PHE A 619 23.98 -2.13 22.88
N LEU A 620 24.79 -2.88 22.12
CA LEU A 620 24.28 -4.02 21.34
C LEU A 620 23.56 -5.04 22.22
N CYS A 621 24.12 -5.38 23.39
CA CYS A 621 23.51 -6.31 24.34
C CYS A 621 22.15 -5.81 24.85
N ALA A 622 22.05 -4.55 25.25
CA ALA A 622 20.80 -3.96 25.72
C ALA A 622 19.70 -3.98 24.64
N HIS A 623 20.06 -3.75 23.38
CA HIS A 623 19.11 -3.86 22.27
C HIS A 623 18.67 -5.31 22.04
N LEU A 624 19.58 -6.29 22.06
CA LEU A 624 19.24 -7.72 21.98
C LEU A 624 18.34 -8.19 23.13
N GLU A 625 18.48 -7.61 24.32
CA GLU A 625 17.62 -7.91 25.47
C GLU A 625 16.20 -7.33 25.32
N LYS A 626 16.06 -6.22 24.60
CA LYS A 626 14.79 -5.51 24.44
C LYS A 626 13.97 -5.98 23.23
N THR A 627 14.61 -6.32 22.11
CA THR A 627 13.90 -6.69 20.88
C THR A 627 13.49 -8.17 20.87
N SER A 628 12.36 -8.46 20.24
CA SER A 628 11.93 -9.81 19.87
C SER A 628 11.83 -10.00 18.36
N ASN A 629 12.10 -8.94 17.58
CA ASN A 629 12.06 -8.97 16.12
C ASN A 629 13.30 -9.70 15.57
N PRO A 630 13.14 -10.82 14.84
CA PRO A 630 14.27 -11.60 14.32
C PRO A 630 15.19 -10.82 13.38
N ASP A 631 14.66 -9.94 12.52
CA ASP A 631 15.47 -9.18 11.56
C ASP A 631 16.39 -8.19 12.28
N VAL A 632 15.88 -7.53 13.33
CA VAL A 632 16.69 -6.64 14.18
C VAL A 632 17.74 -7.42 14.95
N ILE A 633 17.39 -8.58 15.52
CA ILE A 633 18.33 -9.46 16.24
C ILE A 633 19.46 -9.89 15.30
N VAL A 634 19.13 -10.37 14.10
CA VAL A 634 20.08 -10.79 13.09
C VAL A 634 20.98 -9.63 12.69
N ALA A 635 20.42 -8.44 12.42
CA ALA A 635 21.21 -7.26 12.08
C ALA A 635 22.23 -6.91 13.17
N ILE A 636 21.83 -6.92 14.45
CA ILE A 636 22.72 -6.68 15.60
C ILE A 636 23.83 -7.74 15.68
N ILE A 637 23.49 -9.03 15.59
CA ILE A 637 24.50 -10.10 15.68
C ILE A 637 25.49 -9.99 14.52
N TYR A 638 25.06 -9.62 13.32
CA TYR A 638 25.97 -9.36 12.21
C TYR A 638 26.90 -8.17 12.43
N VAL A 639 26.53 -7.16 13.22
CA VAL A 639 27.49 -6.15 13.69
C VAL A 639 28.59 -6.82 14.51
N VAL A 640 28.23 -7.68 15.49
CA VAL A 640 29.20 -8.43 16.31
C VAL A 640 30.10 -9.32 15.45
N VAL A 641 29.53 -10.01 14.45
CA VAL A 641 30.28 -10.85 13.49
C VAL A 641 31.40 -10.04 12.83
N HIS A 642 31.12 -8.82 12.35
CA HIS A 642 32.12 -8.00 11.67
C HIS A 642 33.09 -7.31 12.63
N LEU A 643 32.66 -6.95 13.84
CA LEU A 643 33.60 -6.52 14.89
C LEU A 643 34.58 -7.64 15.24
N ALA A 644 34.12 -8.89 15.35
CA ALA A 644 34.97 -10.04 15.61
C ALA A 644 35.90 -10.36 14.42
N ALA A 645 35.47 -10.06 13.19
CA ALA A 645 36.28 -10.23 12.00
C ALA A 645 37.37 -9.16 11.84
N SER A 646 37.22 -7.98 12.44
CA SER A 646 38.02 -6.81 12.08
C SER A 646 39.45 -6.83 12.62
N ASN A 647 39.66 -7.17 13.90
CA ASN A 647 40.99 -7.25 14.53
C ASN A 647 40.93 -7.99 15.87
N GLU A 648 42.10 -8.36 16.41
CA GLU A 648 42.22 -9.09 17.67
C GLU A 648 41.72 -8.32 18.91
N ASN A 649 41.96 -7.02 18.99
CA ASN A 649 41.49 -6.19 20.10
C ASN A 649 39.96 -6.25 20.24
N ASN A 650 39.24 -6.18 19.12
CA ASN A 650 37.78 -6.25 19.12
C ASN A 650 37.29 -7.63 19.56
N ARG A 651 37.98 -8.70 19.15
CA ARG A 651 37.70 -10.06 19.65
C ARG A 651 37.88 -10.12 21.16
N ALA A 652 38.97 -9.59 21.71
CA ALA A 652 39.22 -9.56 23.15
C ALA A 652 38.16 -8.74 23.91
N LEU A 653 37.75 -7.56 23.40
CA LEU A 653 36.68 -6.75 23.98
C LEU A 653 35.34 -7.49 24.01
N ILE A 654 34.97 -8.19 22.93
CA ILE A 654 33.77 -9.03 22.90
C ILE A 654 33.85 -10.14 23.95
N MET A 655 35.04 -10.73 24.12
CA MET A 655 35.24 -11.81 25.09
C MET A 655 35.18 -11.36 26.55
N CYS A 656 35.54 -10.10 26.83
CA CYS A 656 35.34 -9.47 28.14
C CYS A 656 33.85 -9.17 28.43
N ASN A 657 33.00 -9.01 27.41
CA ASN A 657 31.59 -8.69 27.61
C ASN A 657 30.74 -9.94 27.94
N GLN A 658 30.76 -10.35 29.21
CA GLN A 658 30.05 -11.56 29.67
C GLN A 658 28.54 -11.52 29.41
N ARG A 659 27.92 -10.34 29.50
CA ARG A 659 26.47 -10.18 29.34
C ARG A 659 26.05 -10.44 27.89
N LEU A 660 26.81 -9.87 26.93
CA LEU A 660 26.63 -10.12 25.51
C LEU A 660 26.82 -11.61 25.18
N LEU A 661 27.90 -12.25 25.65
CA LEU A 661 28.15 -13.66 25.37
C LEU A 661 27.05 -14.57 25.93
N LYS A 662 26.57 -14.31 27.15
CA LYS A 662 25.43 -15.04 27.73
C LYS A 662 24.16 -14.88 26.89
N LYS A 663 23.91 -13.68 26.37
CA LYS A 663 22.77 -13.43 25.49
C LYS A 663 22.92 -14.18 24.16
N LEU A 664 24.11 -14.22 23.57
CA LEU A 664 24.40 -14.94 22.33
C LEU A 664 24.23 -16.46 22.48
N VAL A 665 24.75 -17.07 23.54
CA VAL A 665 24.57 -18.52 23.76
C VAL A 665 23.09 -18.86 24.05
N GLY A 666 22.34 -17.97 24.69
CA GLY A 666 20.90 -18.14 24.90
C GLY A 666 20.11 -18.30 23.60
N PHE A 667 20.55 -17.66 22.49
CA PHE A 667 19.93 -17.86 21.18
C PHE A 667 20.23 -19.24 20.56
N LEU A 668 21.22 -19.97 21.08
CA LEU A 668 21.57 -21.32 20.65
C LEU A 668 20.87 -22.42 21.47
N GLU A 669 20.11 -22.05 22.51
CA GLU A 669 19.37 -23.01 23.32
C GLU A 669 18.36 -23.78 22.46
N TYR A 670 18.48 -25.11 22.48
CA TYR A 670 17.54 -26.00 21.81
C TYR A 670 16.37 -26.33 22.72
N SER A 671 15.15 -26.24 22.19
CA SER A 671 13.93 -26.66 22.89
C SER A 671 12.98 -27.34 21.92
N GLU A 672 12.62 -28.60 22.22
CA GLU A 672 11.62 -29.36 21.44
C GLU A 672 10.24 -28.70 21.41
N ARG A 673 9.99 -27.73 22.30
CA ARG A 673 8.70 -27.04 22.45
C ARG A 673 8.59 -25.75 21.64
N VAL A 674 9.70 -25.22 21.13
CA VAL A 674 9.72 -23.97 20.33
C VAL A 674 9.72 -24.36 18.85
N PRO A 675 8.80 -23.83 18.02
CA PRO A 675 8.80 -24.09 16.59
C PRO A 675 10.13 -23.64 15.95
N ASP A 676 10.81 -24.57 15.26
CA ASP A 676 12.01 -24.28 14.47
C ASP A 676 11.61 -23.66 13.13
N ASP A 677 11.22 -22.38 13.15
CA ASP A 677 10.98 -21.61 11.93
C ASP A 677 12.28 -21.09 11.29
N GLU A 678 12.16 -20.57 10.07
CA GLU A 678 13.30 -20.06 9.28
C GLU A 678 14.05 -18.93 10.01
N ASP A 679 13.35 -18.10 10.78
CA ASP A 679 13.92 -16.92 11.41
C ASP A 679 14.76 -17.27 12.63
N HIS A 680 14.33 -18.26 13.43
CA HIS A 680 15.16 -18.79 14.52
C HIS A 680 16.47 -19.39 13.98
N TRP A 681 16.44 -20.05 12.82
CA TRP A 681 17.64 -20.56 12.18
C TRP A 681 18.57 -19.46 11.67
N LYS A 682 18.04 -18.35 11.13
CA LYS A 682 18.86 -17.18 10.76
C LYS A 682 19.59 -16.60 11.97
N ILE A 683 18.91 -16.49 13.11
CA ILE A 683 19.52 -16.03 14.36
C ILE A 683 20.65 -16.98 14.79
N ARG A 684 20.37 -18.28 14.92
CA ARG A 684 21.36 -19.28 15.33
C ARG A 684 22.58 -19.30 14.40
N LEU A 685 22.35 -19.24 13.09
CA LEU A 685 23.41 -19.18 12.08
C LEU A 685 24.32 -17.96 12.28
N SER A 686 23.73 -16.78 12.53
CA SER A 686 24.49 -15.55 12.78
C SER A 686 25.36 -15.65 14.04
N VAL A 687 24.87 -16.29 15.11
CA VAL A 687 25.66 -16.53 16.34
C VAL A 687 26.82 -17.51 16.07
N VAL A 688 26.57 -18.61 15.35
CA VAL A 688 27.63 -19.55 14.97
C VAL A 688 28.73 -18.84 14.17
N TRP A 689 28.35 -17.89 13.31
CA TRP A 689 29.32 -17.08 12.56
C TRP A 689 30.14 -16.16 13.47
N ALA A 690 29.53 -15.57 14.51
CA ALA A 690 30.26 -14.80 15.51
C ALA A 690 31.28 -15.68 16.25
N VAL A 691 30.89 -16.90 16.63
CA VAL A 691 31.77 -17.90 17.28
C VAL A 691 32.94 -18.28 16.37
N LEU A 692 32.70 -18.48 15.07
CA LEU A 692 33.77 -18.75 14.10
C LEU A 692 34.81 -17.63 14.09
N ASN A 693 34.38 -16.37 14.02
CA ASN A 693 35.30 -15.23 13.99
C ASN A 693 36.00 -15.03 15.35
N LEU A 694 35.31 -15.27 16.46
CA LEU A 694 35.89 -15.17 17.81
C LEU A 694 36.88 -16.30 18.14
N SER A 695 36.81 -17.43 17.46
CA SER A 695 37.75 -18.55 17.60
C SER A 695 38.80 -18.61 16.47
N TRP A 696 38.74 -17.67 15.52
CA TRP A 696 39.61 -17.64 14.35
C TRP A 696 41.08 -17.39 14.70
N ARG A 697 41.96 -17.98 13.88
CA ARG A 697 43.42 -17.82 13.89
C ARG A 697 43.83 -17.07 12.63
N GLU A 698 44.62 -16.01 12.77
CA GLU A 698 45.30 -15.46 11.60
C GLU A 698 46.31 -16.50 11.08
N GLU A 699 46.21 -16.88 9.80
CA GLU A 699 47.25 -17.66 9.14
C GLU A 699 48.48 -16.75 9.03
N THR A 700 49.37 -16.82 10.02
CA THR A 700 50.71 -16.28 9.87
C THR A 700 51.39 -17.06 8.75
N THR A 701 51.74 -16.33 7.69
CA THR A 701 52.65 -16.78 6.65
C THR A 701 53.94 -17.29 7.30
N GLY A 702 54.07 -18.61 7.42
CA GLY A 702 55.29 -19.41 7.35
C GLY A 702 56.64 -18.89 7.89
N SER A 703 56.73 -18.00 8.88
CA SER A 703 58.07 -17.57 9.36
C SER A 703 58.23 -17.23 10.84
N ASP A 704 57.29 -17.55 11.74
CA ASP A 704 57.51 -17.40 13.19
C ASP A 704 57.19 -18.70 13.96
N LEU A 705 57.72 -19.83 13.48
CA LEU A 705 57.66 -21.12 14.19
C LEU A 705 58.87 -21.38 15.09
N ASP A 706 59.69 -20.37 15.43
CA ASP A 706 60.84 -20.56 16.31
C ASP A 706 60.95 -19.44 17.36
N ASN A 707 59.91 -19.21 18.17
CA ASN A 707 60.02 -18.56 19.48
C ASN A 707 58.91 -19.05 20.43
N ASP A 708 58.63 -20.36 20.43
CA ASP A 708 58.03 -21.03 21.58
C ASP A 708 59.18 -21.60 22.42
N ASP A 709 59.80 -20.75 23.24
CA ASP A 709 60.52 -21.17 24.44
C ASP A 709 60.39 -20.07 25.50
N ASP A 710 59.95 -20.50 26.69
CA ASP A 710 59.75 -19.74 27.92
C ASP A 710 58.55 -18.78 28.03
N ASP A 711 57.37 -19.36 28.29
CA ASP A 711 56.50 -18.83 29.34
C ASP A 711 56.04 -19.96 30.26
N SER A 712 56.99 -20.52 31.02
CA SER A 712 56.69 -21.14 32.31
C SER A 712 56.35 -20.04 33.32
N GLY A 713 55.18 -19.42 33.14
CA GLY A 713 54.56 -18.57 34.13
C GLY A 713 53.75 -19.42 35.09
N GLU A 714 54.35 -19.70 36.24
CA GLU A 714 53.73 -20.32 37.41
C GLU A 714 52.34 -19.72 37.69
N ASP A 715 51.43 -20.57 38.19
CA ASP A 715 50.20 -20.18 38.86
C ASP A 715 50.49 -19.10 39.92
N MET A 716 50.32 -17.84 39.54
CA MET A 716 50.29 -16.71 40.46
C MET A 716 48.86 -16.16 40.45
N ASP A 717 48.18 -16.35 41.58
CA ASP A 717 47.04 -15.55 42.00
C ASP A 717 47.44 -14.06 41.92
N VAL A 718 47.13 -13.42 40.79
CA VAL A 718 47.26 -11.97 40.62
C VAL A 718 45.87 -11.36 40.76
N ASP A 719 45.75 -10.54 41.79
CA ASP A 719 44.59 -9.74 42.16
C ASP A 719 43.95 -9.05 40.93
N ALA A 720 42.63 -9.23 40.80
CA ALA A 720 41.85 -8.98 39.60
C ALA A 720 41.60 -7.49 39.36
N GLY A 721 42.40 -6.89 38.47
CA GLY A 721 42.12 -5.61 37.82
C GLY A 721 41.62 -5.81 36.38
N ASP A 722 40.69 -4.95 35.97
CA ASP A 722 39.94 -4.88 34.68
C ASP A 722 40.80 -4.98 33.39
N GLY A 723 42.13 -4.82 33.49
CA GLY A 723 43.06 -4.95 32.36
C GLY A 723 43.68 -6.34 32.13
N SER A 724 43.53 -7.28 33.07
CA SER A 724 44.14 -8.62 33.00
C SER A 724 43.39 -9.56 32.04
N ASP A 725 42.06 -9.57 32.10
CA ASP A 725 41.20 -10.39 31.24
C ASP A 725 41.30 -10.02 29.76
N PHE A 726 41.42 -8.72 29.45
CA PHE A 726 41.60 -8.27 28.07
C PHE A 726 42.86 -8.87 27.42
N ARG A 727 44.00 -8.83 28.13
CA ARG A 727 45.26 -9.41 27.63
C ARG A 727 45.15 -10.92 27.45
N ARG A 728 44.48 -11.60 28.39
CA ARG A 728 44.22 -13.05 28.30
C ARG A 728 43.47 -13.41 27.02
N PHE A 729 42.48 -12.62 26.62
CA PHE A 729 41.63 -12.90 25.46
C PHE A 729 42.18 -12.42 24.11
N LEU A 730 43.39 -11.88 24.04
CA LEU A 730 44.10 -11.75 22.76
C LEU A 730 44.32 -13.15 22.17
N SER A 731 44.88 -14.06 22.97
CA SER A 731 45.13 -15.46 22.59
C SER A 731 43.87 -16.19 22.11
N PRO A 732 43.85 -16.74 20.87
CA PRO A 732 42.69 -17.49 20.38
C PRO A 732 42.45 -18.79 21.17
N LYS A 733 43.48 -19.35 21.84
CA LYS A 733 43.34 -20.48 22.77
C LYS A 733 42.41 -20.12 23.93
N ASN A 734 42.70 -19.01 24.61
CA ASN A 734 41.92 -18.56 25.75
C ASN A 734 40.50 -18.16 25.35
N ARG A 735 40.34 -17.62 24.14
CA ARG A 735 39.01 -17.34 23.58
C ARG A 735 38.20 -18.62 23.36
N ALA A 736 38.79 -19.64 22.73
CA ALA A 736 38.11 -20.92 22.50
C ALA A 736 37.68 -21.60 23.81
N LEU A 737 38.59 -21.66 24.81
CA LEU A 737 38.29 -22.21 26.14
C LEU A 737 37.13 -21.46 26.81
N ARG A 738 37.13 -20.13 26.76
CA ARG A 738 36.05 -19.32 27.33
C ARG A 738 34.70 -19.57 26.66
N LEU A 739 34.66 -19.74 25.35
CA LEU A 739 33.42 -20.08 24.63
C LEU A 739 32.92 -21.48 25.00
N ILE A 740 33.82 -22.44 25.23
CA ILE A 740 33.47 -23.77 25.76
C ILE A 740 32.90 -23.65 27.17
N GLU A 741 33.56 -22.93 28.08
CA GLU A 741 33.11 -22.69 29.46
C GLU A 741 31.70 -22.07 29.53
N LEU A 742 31.36 -21.21 28.58
CA LEU A 742 30.05 -20.56 28.49
C LEU A 742 28.96 -21.43 27.82
N GLY A 743 29.29 -22.64 27.37
CA GLY A 743 28.33 -23.60 26.81
C GLY A 743 28.10 -23.49 25.30
N PHE A 744 28.86 -22.67 24.56
CA PHE A 744 28.70 -22.55 23.11
C PHE A 744 28.97 -23.88 22.40
N TYR A 745 29.97 -24.64 22.84
CA TYR A 745 30.31 -25.93 22.22
C TYR A 745 29.14 -26.92 22.27
N ASP A 746 28.56 -27.12 23.45
CA ASP A 746 27.46 -28.08 23.64
C ASP A 746 26.19 -27.64 22.92
N ALA A 747 25.88 -26.34 22.94
CA ALA A 747 24.74 -25.78 22.23
C ALA A 747 24.86 -25.97 20.70
N ILE A 748 26.00 -25.62 20.11
CA ILE A 748 26.24 -25.77 18.66
C ILE A 748 26.25 -27.24 18.26
N ARG A 749 26.86 -28.12 19.08
CA ARG A 749 26.87 -29.57 18.84
C ARG A 749 25.47 -30.14 18.86
N THR A 750 24.64 -29.73 19.81
CA THR A 750 23.23 -30.14 19.91
C THR A 750 22.46 -29.70 18.68
N LEU A 751 22.57 -28.44 18.27
CA LEU A 751 21.90 -27.91 17.08
C LEU A 751 22.35 -28.61 15.79
N ASN A 752 23.65 -28.87 15.61
CA ASN A 752 24.17 -29.57 14.43
C ASN A 752 23.58 -30.99 14.26
N ASN A 753 23.28 -31.67 15.36
CA ASN A 753 22.67 -33.00 15.33
C ASN A 753 21.19 -32.97 14.91
N HIS A 754 20.47 -31.91 15.29
CA HIS A 754 19.03 -31.77 15.00
C HIS A 754 18.74 -30.98 13.72
N CYS A 755 19.69 -30.19 13.24
CA CYS A 755 19.52 -29.36 12.05
C CYS A 755 19.64 -30.17 10.75
N THR A 756 18.82 -29.82 9.77
CA THR A 756 18.86 -30.34 8.38
C THR A 756 19.40 -29.32 7.38
N ILE A 757 19.57 -28.06 7.77
CA ILE A 757 20.04 -26.96 6.90
C ILE A 757 21.53 -27.11 6.63
N SER A 758 21.89 -27.32 5.36
CA SER A 758 23.28 -27.63 4.95
C SER A 758 24.29 -26.56 5.38
N ASP A 759 24.01 -25.28 5.07
CA ASP A 759 24.92 -24.15 5.40
C ASP A 759 25.14 -24.03 6.92
N PHE A 760 24.09 -24.22 7.72
CA PHE A 760 24.22 -24.23 9.18
C PHE A 760 25.12 -25.38 9.65
N LYS A 761 24.91 -26.61 9.17
CA LYS A 761 25.71 -27.76 9.59
C LYS A 761 27.18 -27.61 9.24
N GLU A 762 27.48 -27.07 8.06
CA GLU A 762 28.87 -26.82 7.64
C GLU A 762 29.56 -25.85 8.60
N ARG A 763 28.94 -24.69 8.84
CA ARG A 763 29.49 -23.68 9.76
C ARG A 763 29.55 -24.15 11.21
N ALA A 764 28.55 -24.90 11.66
CA ALA A 764 28.53 -25.49 13.00
C ALA A 764 29.69 -26.47 13.20
N ARG A 765 29.97 -27.33 12.20
CA ARG A 765 31.13 -28.24 12.25
C ARG A 765 32.45 -27.49 12.30
N MET A 766 32.60 -26.43 11.49
CA MET A 766 33.79 -25.58 11.53
C MET A 766 33.96 -24.91 12.90
N ALA A 767 32.87 -24.41 13.49
CA ALA A 767 32.90 -23.77 14.80
C ALA A 767 33.30 -24.76 15.89
N ILE A 768 32.68 -25.95 15.89
CA ILE A 768 33.01 -27.05 16.80
C ILE A 768 34.49 -27.40 16.69
N PHE A 769 35.01 -27.57 15.47
CA PHE A 769 36.42 -27.88 15.23
C PHE A 769 37.37 -26.81 15.77
N ASN A 770 37.09 -25.52 15.51
CA ASN A 770 37.91 -24.42 16.01
C ASN A 770 37.96 -24.35 17.54
N LEU A 771 36.83 -24.66 18.20
CA LEU A 771 36.75 -24.64 19.66
C LEU A 771 37.62 -25.73 20.30
N VAL A 772 37.54 -26.98 19.82
CA VAL A 772 38.28 -28.11 20.45
C VAL A 772 39.73 -28.24 19.99
N LEU A 773 40.17 -27.47 18.99
CA LEU A 773 41.54 -27.57 18.48
C LEU A 773 42.61 -27.31 19.54
N TYR A 774 42.24 -26.60 20.61
CA TYR A 774 43.13 -26.22 21.70
C TYR A 774 43.06 -27.15 22.93
N GLU A 775 42.08 -28.06 23.01
CA GLU A 775 42.03 -29.08 24.07
C GLU A 775 43.06 -30.20 23.82
N ASN A 776 43.34 -30.52 22.55
CA ASN A 776 44.14 -31.69 22.19
C ASN A 776 45.66 -31.49 22.22
N LYS A 777 46.16 -30.25 22.39
CA LYS A 777 47.62 -29.97 22.43
C LYS A 777 48.29 -30.23 23.79
N ASN A 778 47.54 -30.58 24.83
CA ASN A 778 48.09 -30.88 26.17
C ASN A 778 48.20 -32.41 26.47
N LYS A 779 48.12 -33.27 25.45
CA LYS A 779 48.23 -34.74 25.60
C LYS A 779 49.33 -35.40 24.75
N SER A 780 50.24 -34.61 24.18
CA SER A 780 51.43 -35.13 23.46
C SER A 780 52.68 -34.95 24.28
#